data_AF-A0A2N1NI92-F1
#
_entry.id   AF-A0A2N1NI92-F1
#
_cell.length_a   1.000
_cell.length_b   1.000
_cell.length_c   1.000
_cell.angle_alpha   90.00
_cell.angle_beta   90.00
_cell.angle_gamma   90.00
#
_symmetry.space_group_name_H-M   'P 1'
#
loop_
_entity.id
_entity.type
_entity.pdbx_description
1 polymer ?
#
loop_
_entity_poly.entity_id
_entity_poly.type
_entity_poly.pdbx_seq_one_letter_code
_entity_poly.pdbx_strand_id
1 'polypeptide(L)'
;MSSIIELSDIDDYNEKDLIKMRENNSDSENELESEETLAFFTSQLRVPKVIYTTVPIEYPDTSSEGVATVYNVTGWKNHTDAFSDIQYSTNGSGGTTNIQECSFFGGIPVKKNQRKCQGIKFCQFTDPELINQEHCSVDFDSEIFQHYIQQNNNNTKEAKTYTLFLAAKDTPCNFKKDNIPCNGGPHIGRITNYQMNIVLYFIGCNKYKQGDKWHRYIKIKQDEVDISLLQSLFTGSASVQDTVKCSMILSKSCKRKKCDMPHTHNGTIVREEIIDKPCQVRFIKFIPYDIVKCPFVALVCVGTHNHPPPAPERIPSGIKNNLESLITQAIQQDDNVTSRSILSGNLLSAYFNKETLAEVHVSLNNIDKLRYLVGKAYKTLHPFGQGVIGIYHDILNPKSDLINYVRKIDLYSNNGQVIITCMLDNQAKKLITLDYFQIDVSFKRVKGEINEFEINMYDSKHHLIEQVHDLLQQIEDTNDEGIKEWLNYYRQSYVLSSLNKYVSNVDHEIWNKSRSDTNNAKAAHSMANREGKQLKLLSAILKDKSDVKRLQNSIVRKTSRIQKNKVSLNDKLPKSSKKRKLSPSNSRTPIRSKENHERAENILSDNEEETFSKEIHKKNLELELKEKEIILREREIKTRVAEAEARMMEAKAEALEIENQQKR
;
A
#
# COMPACT_ATOMS: atom_id res chain seq x y z
N MET A 1 17.11 -55.24 -2.23
CA MET A 1 17.38 -54.90 -0.82
C MET A 1 16.56 -53.65 -0.54
N SER A 2 15.25 -53.79 -0.33
CA SER A 2 14.59 -54.18 0.93
C SER A 2 14.86 -53.13 2.02
N SER A 3 13.90 -52.55 2.73
CA SER A 3 12.45 -52.76 2.80
C SER A 3 11.83 -51.65 3.66
N ILE A 4 10.53 -51.43 3.42
CA ILE A 4 9.56 -50.61 4.15
C ILE A 4 9.55 -50.90 5.67
N ILE A 5 9.39 -49.84 6.49
CA ILE A 5 8.87 -49.86 7.87
C ILE A 5 7.97 -48.62 7.96
N GLU A 6 6.67 -48.75 7.70
CA GLU A 6 5.55 -48.98 8.65
C GLU A 6 5.31 -47.85 9.66
N LEU A 7 4.22 -47.11 9.40
CA LEU A 7 3.50 -46.25 10.32
C LEU A 7 2.63 -47.14 11.21
N SER A 8 3.02 -47.30 12.47
CA SER A 8 2.13 -47.71 13.56
C SER A 8 2.55 -46.98 14.84
N ASP A 9 1.53 -46.54 15.59
CA ASP A 9 1.55 -46.09 17.00
C ASP A 9 1.16 -44.62 17.17
N ILE A 10 -0.10 -44.36 16.81
CA ILE A 10 -0.98 -43.44 17.53
C ILE A 10 -1.44 -44.23 18.75
N ASP A 11 -0.95 -43.90 19.94
CA ASP A 11 -1.62 -44.28 21.18
C ASP A 11 -2.69 -43.23 21.49
N ASP A 12 -3.94 -43.66 21.37
CA ASP A 12 -5.15 -42.97 21.83
C ASP A 12 -5.01 -42.62 23.32
N TYR A 13 -4.92 -41.33 23.62
CA TYR A 13 -5.08 -40.86 24.99
C TYR A 13 -6.54 -41.04 25.43
N ASN A 14 -6.72 -41.96 26.37
CA ASN A 14 -8.00 -42.45 26.87
C ASN A 14 -8.73 -41.36 27.67
N GLU A 15 -10.00 -41.11 27.32
CA GLU A 15 -10.87 -40.07 27.91
C GLU A 15 -11.15 -40.26 29.43
N LYS A 16 -10.73 -41.39 30.00
CA LYS A 16 -10.78 -41.66 31.45
C LYS A 16 -9.66 -41.00 32.25
N ASP A 17 -8.53 -40.64 31.65
CA ASP A 17 -7.43 -39.98 32.34
C ASP A 17 -7.67 -38.46 32.51
N LEU A 18 -8.51 -37.87 31.66
CA LEU A 18 -8.97 -36.48 31.80
C LEU A 18 -10.01 -36.29 32.91
N ILE A 19 -10.73 -37.34 33.29
CA ILE A 19 -11.76 -37.27 34.35
C ILE A 19 -11.11 -37.37 35.74
N LYS A 20 -10.03 -38.14 35.91
CA LYS A 20 -9.26 -38.17 37.18
C LYS A 20 -8.52 -36.86 37.50
N MET A 21 -8.19 -36.05 36.49
CA MET A 21 -7.64 -34.70 36.72
C MET A 21 -8.70 -33.64 37.05
N ARG A 22 -10.00 -33.93 36.82
CA ARG A 22 -11.11 -33.02 37.16
C ARG A 22 -11.70 -33.26 38.55
N GLU A 23 -11.48 -34.41 39.17
CA GLU A 23 -12.07 -34.76 40.47
C GLU A 23 -11.15 -34.50 41.68
N ASN A 24 -9.91 -34.05 41.49
CA ASN A 24 -8.98 -33.73 42.60
C ASN A 24 -8.86 -32.23 42.93
N ASN A 25 -9.70 -31.36 42.37
CA ASN A 25 -9.78 -29.94 42.73
C ASN A 25 -11.13 -29.62 43.38
N SER A 26 -11.48 -30.35 44.44
CA SER A 26 -12.48 -29.91 45.41
C SER A 26 -11.80 -29.66 46.75
N ASP A 27 -11.78 -28.39 47.13
CA ASP A 27 -11.72 -27.85 48.49
C ASP A 27 -10.74 -28.48 49.47
N SER A 28 -9.56 -27.86 49.56
CA SER A 28 -8.94 -27.62 50.86
C SER A 28 -8.29 -26.23 50.85
N GLU A 29 -8.98 -25.29 51.49
CA GLU A 29 -8.40 -24.06 52.03
C GLU A 29 -7.19 -24.43 52.88
N ASN A 30 -5.99 -24.21 52.35
CA ASN A 30 -4.80 -23.98 53.15
C ASN A 30 -4.20 -22.68 52.63
N GLU A 31 -4.40 -21.62 53.42
CA GLU A 31 -3.61 -20.40 53.36
C GLU A 31 -2.13 -20.76 53.50
N LEU A 32 -1.48 -21.05 52.38
CA LEU A 32 -0.04 -20.90 52.26
C LEU A 32 0.18 -19.41 52.06
N GLU A 33 0.54 -18.71 53.13
CA GLU A 33 1.13 -17.38 53.08
C GLU A 33 2.21 -17.39 51.99
N SER A 34 1.89 -16.82 50.82
CA SER A 34 2.87 -16.65 49.76
C SER A 34 3.87 -15.63 50.28
N GLU A 35 5.09 -16.07 50.62
CA GLU A 35 6.21 -15.16 50.84
C GLU A 35 6.33 -14.27 49.60
N GLU A 36 5.82 -13.04 49.67
CA GLU A 36 5.94 -12.05 48.60
C GLU A 36 7.43 -11.83 48.35
N THR A 37 7.95 -12.46 47.29
CA THR A 37 9.37 -12.39 46.95
C THR A 37 9.66 -11.01 46.36
N LEU A 38 10.01 -10.06 47.21
CA LEU A 38 10.30 -8.68 46.83
C LEU A 38 11.56 -8.61 45.95
N ALA A 39 11.45 -7.99 44.79
CA ALA A 39 12.58 -7.73 43.91
C ALA A 39 13.16 -6.33 44.17
N PHE A 40 14.48 -6.24 44.36
CA PHE A 40 15.17 -4.99 44.67
C PHE A 40 16.01 -4.53 43.48
N PHE A 41 15.69 -3.37 42.89
CA PHE A 41 16.50 -2.75 41.84
C PHE A 41 17.56 -1.80 42.41
N THR A 42 17.24 -1.17 43.54
CA THR A 42 18.17 -0.40 44.38
C THR A 42 17.78 -0.60 45.84
N SER A 43 18.59 -0.11 46.78
CA SER A 43 18.27 -0.10 48.22
C SER A 43 16.94 0.59 48.56
N GLN A 44 16.42 1.45 47.68
CA GLN A 44 15.20 2.23 47.88
C GLN A 44 14.07 1.85 46.92
N LEU A 45 14.33 1.04 45.89
CA LEU A 45 13.34 0.63 44.89
C LEU A 45 13.14 -0.88 44.95
N ARG A 46 12.18 -1.27 45.78
CA ARG A 46 11.62 -2.63 45.85
C ARG A 46 10.35 -2.70 45.03
N VAL A 47 10.05 -3.86 44.46
CA VAL A 47 8.79 -4.12 43.74
C VAL A 47 8.24 -5.50 44.13
N PRO A 48 6.92 -5.62 44.40
CA PRO A 48 6.29 -6.89 44.75
C PRO A 48 5.97 -7.77 43.55
N LYS A 49 5.85 -7.21 42.34
CA LYS A 49 5.47 -7.95 41.13
C LYS A 49 6.53 -7.80 40.04
N VAL A 50 6.98 -8.94 39.50
CA VAL A 50 7.88 -9.01 38.35
C VAL A 50 7.23 -9.83 37.24
N ILE A 51 7.19 -9.28 36.03
CA ILE A 51 6.65 -9.90 34.82
C ILE A 51 7.80 -10.10 33.85
N TYR A 52 7.99 -11.30 33.33
CA TYR A 52 9.00 -11.61 32.32
C TYR A 52 8.35 -11.72 30.94
N THR A 53 8.96 -11.12 29.92
CA THR A 53 8.44 -11.14 28.54
C THR A 53 9.56 -11.10 27.51
N THR A 54 9.25 -11.54 26.30
CA THR A 54 10.08 -11.42 25.09
C THR A 54 9.44 -10.50 24.05
N VAL A 55 8.35 -9.82 24.41
CA VAL A 55 7.59 -8.94 23.52
C VAL A 55 7.39 -7.59 24.20
N PRO A 56 7.60 -6.45 23.49
CA PRO A 56 7.29 -5.13 24.04
C PRO A 56 5.83 -5.02 24.48
N ILE A 57 5.58 -4.27 25.56
CA ILE A 57 4.23 -4.09 26.12
C ILE A 57 3.73 -2.67 25.85
N GLU A 58 2.47 -2.56 25.42
CA GLU A 58 1.83 -1.28 25.10
C GLU A 58 1.37 -0.50 26.33
N TYR A 59 0.72 -1.18 27.28
CA TYR A 59 0.24 -0.61 28.53
C TYR A 59 0.83 -1.42 29.69
N PRO A 60 2.06 -1.13 30.11
CA PRO A 60 2.69 -1.87 31.19
C PRO A 60 1.92 -1.67 32.50
N ASP A 61 1.72 -2.77 33.24
CA ASP A 61 1.12 -2.76 34.58
C ASP A 61 1.82 -1.79 35.52
N THR A 62 1.05 -1.19 36.42
CA THR A 62 1.53 -0.25 37.44
C THR A 62 0.96 -0.62 38.81
N SER A 63 1.56 -0.12 39.88
CA SER A 63 1.00 -0.19 41.24
C SER A 63 1.66 0.88 42.11
N SER A 64 1.08 1.17 43.28
CA SER A 64 1.65 2.11 44.25
C SER A 64 3.09 1.74 44.66
N GLU A 65 3.38 0.44 44.83
CA GLU A 65 4.71 -0.08 45.17
C GLU A 65 5.61 -0.36 43.96
N GLY A 66 5.01 -0.51 42.79
CA GLY A 66 5.68 -0.69 41.52
C GLY A 66 5.54 -2.10 40.93
N VAL A 67 5.49 -2.17 39.61
CA VAL A 67 5.56 -3.43 38.85
C VAL A 67 6.76 -3.39 37.94
N ALA A 68 7.58 -4.43 37.95
CA ALA A 68 8.70 -4.58 37.02
C ALA A 68 8.31 -5.48 35.85
N THR A 69 8.51 -4.99 34.63
CA THR A 69 8.51 -5.83 33.43
C THR A 69 9.95 -6.01 32.96
N VAL A 70 10.40 -7.25 32.87
CA VAL A 70 11.75 -7.64 32.45
C VAL A 70 11.68 -8.25 31.06
N TYR A 71 12.44 -7.68 30.13
CA TYR A 71 12.48 -8.09 28.74
C TYR A 71 13.75 -8.88 28.46
N ASN A 72 13.62 -10.10 27.96
CA ASN A 72 14.74 -10.80 27.36
C ASN A 72 14.96 -10.27 25.93
N VAL A 73 16.08 -9.58 25.71
CA VAL A 73 16.44 -8.92 24.45
C VAL A 73 17.52 -9.69 23.68
N THR A 74 17.72 -10.97 23.99
CA THR A 74 18.67 -11.84 23.28
C THR A 74 18.34 -11.86 21.79
N GLY A 75 19.33 -11.54 20.94
CA GLY A 75 19.19 -11.53 19.48
C GLY A 75 18.48 -10.30 18.90
N TRP A 76 18.08 -9.32 19.73
CA TRP A 76 17.44 -8.10 19.22
C TRP A 76 18.48 -7.17 18.60
N LYS A 77 18.13 -6.53 17.48
CA LYS A 77 19.00 -5.51 16.85
C LYS A 77 19.23 -4.30 17.75
N ASN A 78 18.21 -3.93 18.53
CA ASN A 78 18.26 -2.81 19.46
C ASN A 78 17.47 -3.13 20.72
N HIS A 79 18.17 -3.25 21.86
CA HIS A 79 17.56 -3.56 23.16
C HIS A 79 16.59 -2.48 23.65
N THR A 80 16.68 -1.24 23.15
CA THR A 80 15.76 -0.15 23.55
C THR A 80 14.38 -0.26 22.93
N ASP A 81 14.21 -1.09 21.90
CA ASP A 81 12.91 -1.38 21.28
C ASP A 81 11.94 -2.03 22.28
N ALA A 82 12.45 -2.61 23.39
CA ALA A 82 11.63 -3.12 24.49
C ALA A 82 10.65 -2.07 25.06
N PHE A 83 10.97 -0.78 24.90
CA PHE A 83 10.17 0.33 25.41
C PHE A 83 9.48 1.15 24.30
N SER A 84 9.56 0.74 23.03
CA SER A 84 9.04 1.54 21.90
C SER A 84 7.52 1.53 21.80
N ASP A 85 6.90 0.45 22.28
CA ASP A 85 5.48 0.17 22.05
C ASP A 85 4.58 0.77 23.15
N ILE A 86 5.17 1.29 24.22
CA ILE A 86 4.45 1.95 25.32
C ILE A 86 3.57 3.07 24.76
N GLN A 87 2.26 3.03 25.02
CA GLN A 87 1.28 3.98 24.48
C GLN A 87 1.15 5.26 25.33
N TYR A 88 1.54 5.21 26.62
CA TYR A 88 1.56 6.40 27.46
C TYR A 88 2.55 7.45 26.92
N SER A 89 2.13 8.71 26.92
CA SER A 89 3.05 9.81 26.62
C SER A 89 3.98 10.01 27.80
N THR A 90 5.27 9.80 27.59
CA THR A 90 6.28 9.96 28.64
C THR A 90 7.15 11.17 28.38
N ASN A 91 7.40 11.99 29.41
CA ASN A 91 8.37 13.09 29.34
C ASN A 91 9.10 13.23 30.68
N GLY A 92 10.09 14.10 30.70
CA GLY A 92 10.92 14.42 31.85
C GLY A 92 12.39 14.38 31.47
N SER A 93 13.13 15.39 31.92
CA SER A 93 14.58 15.50 31.97
C SER A 93 15.14 14.79 33.21
N GLY A 94 14.55 13.65 33.59
CA GLY A 94 15.12 12.82 34.65
C GLY A 94 16.49 12.37 34.20
N GLY A 95 17.53 12.91 34.85
CA GLY A 95 18.92 12.65 34.50
C GLY A 95 19.16 11.16 34.32
N THR A 96 19.94 10.82 33.30
CA THR A 96 20.49 9.46 33.23
C THR A 96 21.39 9.30 34.44
N THR A 97 21.09 8.32 35.28
CA THR A 97 21.90 7.99 36.45
C THR A 97 22.52 6.62 36.24
N ASN A 98 23.78 6.49 36.64
CA ASN A 98 24.51 5.23 36.52
C ASN A 98 24.47 4.56 37.89
N ILE A 99 24.01 3.31 37.91
CA ILE A 99 24.01 2.48 39.10
C ILE A 99 25.12 1.46 38.90
N GLN A 100 26.14 1.50 39.75
CA GLN A 100 27.29 0.61 39.63
C GLN A 100 26.93 -0.84 40.01
N GLU A 101 26.08 -1.02 41.01
CA GLU A 101 25.62 -2.34 41.47
C GLU A 101 24.10 -2.36 41.56
N CYS A 102 23.44 -2.97 40.56
CA CYS A 102 22.00 -3.19 40.61
C CYS A 102 21.72 -4.57 41.20
N SER A 103 21.06 -4.61 42.38
CA SER A 103 20.78 -5.87 43.10
C SER A 103 19.98 -6.86 42.26
N PHE A 104 18.99 -6.39 41.50
CA PHE A 104 18.15 -7.22 40.65
C PHE A 104 18.94 -7.93 39.54
N PHE A 105 19.94 -7.26 38.97
CA PHE A 105 20.81 -7.83 37.94
C PHE A 105 22.09 -8.45 38.53
N GLY A 106 22.06 -8.90 39.79
CA GLY A 106 23.20 -9.58 40.42
C GLY A 106 24.45 -8.70 40.55
N GLY A 107 24.27 -7.39 40.80
CA GLY A 107 25.38 -6.44 40.97
C GLY A 107 25.94 -5.88 39.66
N ILE A 108 25.30 -6.14 38.51
CA ILE A 108 25.76 -5.61 37.22
C ILE A 108 25.51 -4.10 37.14
N PRO A 109 26.46 -3.32 36.58
CA PRO A 109 26.25 -1.90 36.31
C PRO A 109 25.13 -1.66 35.31
N VAL A 110 24.22 -0.75 35.63
CA VAL A 110 23.08 -0.40 34.78
C VAL A 110 22.90 1.11 34.64
N LYS A 111 22.38 1.51 33.49
CA LYS A 111 21.88 2.84 33.20
C LYS A 111 20.42 2.94 33.64
N LYS A 112 20.12 3.87 34.54
CA LYS A 112 18.77 4.20 35.01
C LYS A 112 18.25 5.45 34.31
N ASN A 113 17.08 5.34 33.67
CA ASN A 113 16.38 6.47 33.06
C ASN A 113 14.96 6.57 33.62
N GLN A 114 14.63 7.68 34.26
CA GLN A 114 13.31 7.90 34.85
C GLN A 114 12.51 8.92 34.03
N ARG A 115 11.29 8.55 33.66
CA ARG A 115 10.30 9.40 33.00
C ARG A 115 9.00 9.40 33.80
N LYS A 116 8.14 10.38 33.55
CA LYS A 116 6.77 10.42 34.08
C LYS A 116 5.76 10.27 32.96
N CYS A 117 4.64 9.62 33.24
CA CYS A 117 3.45 9.76 32.44
C CYS A 117 3.07 11.24 32.41
N GLN A 118 2.86 11.81 31.24
CA GLN A 118 2.39 13.18 31.12
C GLN A 118 0.87 13.32 31.25
N GLY A 119 0.18 12.19 31.43
CA GLY A 119 -1.26 12.08 31.44
C GLY A 119 -1.87 12.15 30.04
N ILE A 120 -3.07 12.71 29.96
CA ILE A 120 -3.90 12.73 28.76
C ILE A 120 -4.37 14.15 28.43
N LYS A 121 -5.02 14.24 27.28
CA LYS A 121 -5.80 15.38 26.84
C LYS A 121 -7.24 14.94 26.67
N PHE A 122 -8.20 15.80 26.97
CA PHE A 122 -9.62 15.47 26.85
C PHE A 122 -10.45 16.68 26.42
N CYS A 123 -11.60 16.47 25.77
CA CYS A 123 -12.53 17.57 25.47
C CYS A 123 -13.19 18.08 26.76
N GLN A 124 -13.40 19.39 26.90
CA GLN A 124 -14.04 19.97 28.08
C GLN A 124 -15.44 19.41 28.39
N PHE A 125 -16.17 18.92 27.39
CA PHE A 125 -17.49 18.29 27.54
C PHE A 125 -17.42 16.78 27.72
N THR A 126 -16.23 16.24 27.99
CA THR A 126 -16.06 14.81 28.29
C THR A 126 -16.65 14.49 29.65
N ASP A 127 -17.28 13.32 29.79
CA ASP A 127 -17.87 12.89 31.07
C ASP A 127 -16.82 12.89 32.21
N PRO A 128 -17.04 13.63 33.31
CA PRO A 128 -16.14 13.61 34.47
C PRO A 128 -15.91 12.22 35.04
N GLU A 129 -16.90 11.33 34.99
CA GLU A 129 -16.76 9.94 35.45
C GLU A 129 -15.76 9.17 34.59
N LEU A 130 -15.75 9.38 33.27
CA LEU A 130 -14.80 8.77 32.35
C LEU A 130 -13.39 9.35 32.55
N ILE A 131 -13.26 10.68 32.68
CA ILE A 131 -11.95 11.36 32.79
C ILE A 131 -11.21 10.96 34.07
N ASN A 132 -11.93 10.70 35.15
CA ASN A 132 -11.36 10.44 36.48
C ASN A 132 -11.18 8.95 36.78
N GLN A 133 -11.35 8.07 35.79
CA GLN A 133 -11.07 6.64 35.96
C GLN A 133 -9.61 6.43 36.38
N GLU A 134 -9.42 5.61 37.40
CA GLU A 134 -8.11 5.16 37.81
C GLU A 134 -7.83 3.76 37.29
N HIS A 135 -6.58 3.48 36.93
CA HIS A 135 -6.19 2.14 36.51
C HIS A 135 -4.73 1.83 36.83
N CYS A 136 -4.48 0.52 37.00
CA CYS A 136 -3.16 -0.07 37.17
C CYS A 136 -2.83 -1.08 36.05
N SER A 137 -3.85 -1.55 35.34
CA SER A 137 -3.77 -2.43 34.18
C SER A 137 -4.83 -2.01 33.18
N VAL A 138 -4.68 -2.40 31.91
CA VAL A 138 -5.65 -2.09 30.86
C VAL A 138 -6.32 -3.37 30.40
N ASP A 139 -7.64 -3.42 30.54
CA ASP A 139 -8.47 -4.46 29.95
C ASP A 139 -9.00 -3.98 28.59
N PHE A 140 -8.43 -4.55 27.53
CA PHE A 140 -8.79 -4.23 26.15
C PHE A 140 -10.21 -4.69 25.79
N ASP A 141 -10.75 -5.68 26.48
CA ASP A 141 -12.08 -6.25 26.21
C ASP A 141 -13.18 -5.54 27.01
N SER A 142 -12.80 -4.64 27.93
CA SER A 142 -13.78 -3.86 28.69
C SER A 142 -14.65 -3.00 27.79
N GLU A 143 -15.96 -3.00 28.06
CA GLU A 143 -16.95 -2.21 27.30
C GLU A 143 -16.58 -0.72 27.26
N ILE A 144 -16.04 -0.21 28.37
CA ILE A 144 -15.60 1.17 28.51
C ILE A 144 -14.46 1.46 27.52
N PHE A 145 -13.40 0.63 27.50
CA PHE A 145 -12.26 0.81 26.61
C PHE A 145 -12.66 0.76 25.14
N GLN A 146 -13.49 -0.21 24.77
CA GLN A 146 -14.02 -0.34 23.42
C GLN A 146 -14.89 0.86 23.04
N HIS A 147 -15.75 1.34 23.95
CA HIS A 147 -16.71 2.41 23.68
C HIS A 147 -16.03 3.73 23.31
N TYR A 148 -15.08 4.23 24.11
CA TYR A 148 -14.48 5.54 23.82
C TYR A 148 -13.47 5.48 22.66
N ILE A 149 -12.88 4.32 22.38
CA ILE A 149 -12.04 4.12 21.19
C ILE A 149 -12.89 4.16 19.91
N GLN A 150 -14.09 3.58 19.93
CA GLN A 150 -15.01 3.60 18.79
C GLN A 150 -15.61 5.00 18.54
N GLN A 151 -16.00 5.72 19.61
CA GLN A 151 -16.59 7.06 19.53
C GLN A 151 -15.67 8.13 18.93
N ASN A 152 -14.35 7.94 18.98
CA ASN A 152 -13.39 8.83 18.30
C ASN A 152 -13.58 8.87 16.75
N ASN A 153 -14.42 7.99 16.19
CA ASN A 153 -14.72 7.93 14.75
C ASN A 153 -16.22 8.09 14.45
N ASN A 154 -16.92 9.02 15.12
CA ASN A 154 -18.34 9.24 14.86
C ASN A 154 -18.56 9.82 13.45
N ASN A 155 -18.89 8.95 12.50
CA ASN A 155 -18.97 9.23 11.07
C ASN A 155 -20.41 9.48 10.58
N THR A 156 -21.30 9.91 11.48
CA THR A 156 -22.70 10.14 11.14
C THR A 156 -22.84 11.25 10.11
N LYS A 157 -23.87 11.17 9.27
CA LYS A 157 -24.18 12.19 8.27
C LYS A 157 -24.38 13.57 8.92
N GLU A 158 -24.94 13.59 10.12
CA GLU A 158 -25.09 14.78 10.97
C GLU A 158 -23.74 15.34 11.44
N ALA A 159 -22.87 14.53 12.05
CA ALA A 159 -21.56 15.00 12.53
C ALA A 159 -20.67 15.52 11.39
N LYS A 160 -20.73 14.90 10.21
CA LYS A 160 -20.10 15.40 8.99
C LYS A 160 -20.67 16.75 8.55
N THR A 161 -21.97 16.94 8.71
CA THR A 161 -22.67 18.19 8.36
C THR A 161 -22.23 19.33 9.28
N TYR A 162 -22.21 19.11 10.60
CA TYR A 162 -21.71 20.07 11.58
C TYR A 162 -20.23 20.40 11.36
N THR A 163 -19.41 19.40 11.07
CA THR A 163 -17.99 19.57 10.73
C THR A 163 -17.80 20.45 9.49
N LEU A 164 -18.56 20.20 8.42
CA LEU A 164 -18.53 21.00 7.20
C LEU A 164 -19.00 22.44 7.44
N PHE A 165 -20.07 22.63 8.23
CA PHE A 165 -20.59 23.94 8.60
C PHE A 165 -19.54 24.77 9.35
N LEU A 166 -18.93 24.21 10.39
CA LEU A 166 -17.88 24.87 11.18
C LEU A 166 -16.65 25.20 10.34
N ALA A 167 -16.17 24.24 9.55
CA ALA A 167 -15.04 24.46 8.65
C ALA A 167 -15.34 25.58 7.64
N ALA A 168 -16.57 25.65 7.13
CA ALA A 168 -16.99 26.71 6.24
C ALA A 168 -17.05 28.08 6.93
N LYS A 169 -17.40 28.18 8.22
CA LYS A 169 -17.36 29.45 8.97
C LYS A 169 -15.93 29.90 9.26
N ASP A 170 -15.06 28.97 9.64
CA ASP A 170 -13.66 29.25 10.00
C ASP A 170 -12.78 29.58 8.78
N THR A 171 -13.13 29.06 7.60
CA THR A 171 -12.37 29.32 6.37
C THR A 171 -12.68 30.74 5.86
N PRO A 172 -11.70 31.67 5.77
CA PRO A 172 -11.94 33.00 5.21
C PRO A 172 -12.21 32.96 3.70
N CYS A 173 -12.73 34.07 3.15
CA CYS A 173 -12.85 34.20 1.70
C CYS A 173 -11.50 34.59 1.09
N ASN A 174 -11.04 33.85 0.07
CA ASN A 174 -9.74 34.11 -0.57
C ASN A 174 -9.74 35.33 -1.51
N PHE A 175 -10.91 35.89 -1.82
CA PHE A 175 -11.02 37.05 -2.69
C PHE A 175 -10.42 38.30 -2.03
N LYS A 176 -9.67 39.08 -2.82
CA LYS A 176 -9.15 40.38 -2.44
C LYS A 176 -9.45 41.39 -3.55
N LYS A 177 -9.91 42.58 -3.15
CA LYS A 177 -10.06 43.72 -4.05
C LYS A 177 -9.15 44.83 -3.56
N ASP A 178 -8.22 45.29 -4.39
CA ASP A 178 -7.22 46.31 -4.03
C ASP A 178 -6.45 45.96 -2.75
N ASN A 179 -6.01 44.69 -2.62
CA ASN A 179 -5.39 44.10 -1.42
C ASN A 179 -6.28 44.03 -0.16
N ILE A 180 -7.53 44.49 -0.21
CA ILE A 180 -8.48 44.38 0.90
C ILE A 180 -9.15 43.00 0.85
N PRO A 181 -9.05 42.18 1.92
CA PRO A 181 -9.66 40.87 1.96
C PRO A 181 -11.18 40.95 2.02
N CYS A 182 -11.85 40.03 1.31
CA CYS A 182 -13.29 39.90 1.34
C CYS A 182 -13.79 39.49 2.72
N ASN A 183 -14.68 40.29 3.30
CA ASN A 183 -15.38 40.01 4.56
C ASN A 183 -16.74 39.31 4.35
N GLY A 184 -16.95 38.66 3.20
CA GLY A 184 -18.17 37.91 2.93
C GLY A 184 -18.19 36.57 3.67
N GLY A 185 -19.33 36.27 4.28
CA GLY A 185 -19.57 35.02 5.00
C GLY A 185 -19.90 33.84 4.07
N PRO A 186 -19.84 32.60 4.58
CA PRO A 186 -20.32 31.43 3.87
C PRO A 186 -21.84 31.50 3.68
N HIS A 187 -22.32 31.06 2.53
CA HIS A 187 -23.73 30.73 2.32
C HIS A 187 -23.83 29.48 1.44
N ILE A 188 -24.91 28.74 1.55
CA ILE A 188 -25.18 27.61 0.67
C ILE A 188 -25.79 28.09 -0.65
N GLY A 189 -25.20 27.67 -1.76
CA GLY A 189 -25.66 27.93 -3.11
C GLY A 189 -26.12 26.64 -3.81
N ARG A 190 -26.93 26.80 -4.87
CA ARG A 190 -27.47 25.70 -5.67
C ARG A 190 -27.14 25.92 -7.14
N ILE A 191 -26.68 24.86 -7.81
CA ILE A 191 -26.48 24.81 -9.27
C ILE A 191 -27.38 23.71 -9.82
N THR A 192 -28.26 24.07 -10.76
CA THR A 192 -29.12 23.11 -11.44
C THR A 192 -28.56 22.85 -12.83
N ASN A 193 -28.23 21.59 -13.13
CA ASN A 193 -27.97 21.17 -14.49
C ASN A 193 -29.30 20.72 -15.12
N TYR A 194 -29.91 21.60 -15.92
CA TYR A 194 -31.20 21.35 -16.56
C TYR A 194 -31.18 20.21 -17.58
N GLN A 195 -30.03 19.87 -18.16
CA GLN A 195 -29.91 18.78 -19.14
C GLN A 195 -29.93 17.40 -18.47
N MET A 196 -29.31 17.29 -17.29
CA MET A 196 -29.22 16.02 -16.54
C MET A 196 -30.21 15.92 -15.38
N ASN A 197 -30.97 16.99 -15.12
CA ASN A 197 -31.86 17.15 -13.96
C ASN A 197 -31.16 16.91 -12.61
N ILE A 198 -29.86 17.23 -12.51
CA ILE A 198 -29.06 17.09 -11.30
C ILE A 198 -28.94 18.44 -10.60
N VAL A 199 -29.31 18.47 -9.33
CA VAL A 199 -29.12 19.62 -8.44
C VAL A 199 -27.86 19.39 -7.60
N LEU A 200 -26.89 20.29 -7.76
CA LEU A 200 -25.65 20.30 -6.98
C LEU A 200 -25.66 21.46 -5.98
N TYR A 201 -25.24 21.20 -4.75
CA TYR A 201 -25.05 22.25 -3.74
C TYR A 201 -23.57 22.57 -3.55
N PHE A 202 -23.28 23.82 -3.20
CA PHE A 202 -21.94 24.30 -2.88
C PHE A 202 -22.00 25.33 -1.76
N ILE A 203 -20.87 25.60 -1.08
CA ILE A 203 -20.76 26.72 -0.15
C ILE A 203 -20.01 27.85 -0.84
N GLY A 204 -20.70 28.96 -1.06
CA GLY A 204 -20.19 30.15 -1.71
C GLY A 204 -19.97 31.32 -0.75
N CYS A 205 -19.52 32.46 -1.29
CA CYS A 205 -19.42 33.71 -0.55
C CYS A 205 -20.68 34.56 -0.78
N ASN A 206 -21.31 35.05 0.29
CA ASN A 206 -22.54 35.86 0.19
C ASN A 206 -22.32 37.26 -0.42
N LYS A 207 -21.07 37.69 -0.57
CA LYS A 207 -20.69 38.95 -1.24
C LYS A 207 -20.17 38.77 -2.66
N TYR A 208 -20.28 37.56 -3.22
CA TYR A 208 -19.89 37.29 -4.59
C TYR A 208 -20.66 38.19 -5.57
N LYS A 209 -19.96 38.78 -6.54
CA LYS A 209 -20.56 39.47 -7.68
C LYS A 209 -20.11 38.81 -8.99
N GLN A 210 -20.97 38.88 -9.99
CA GLN A 210 -20.66 38.33 -11.30
C GLN A 210 -19.40 38.98 -11.87
N GLY A 211 -18.44 38.16 -12.29
CA GLY A 211 -17.13 38.60 -12.78
C GLY A 211 -16.00 38.52 -11.74
N ASP A 212 -16.31 38.48 -10.44
CA ASP A 212 -15.28 38.33 -9.41
C ASP A 212 -14.69 36.90 -9.45
N LYS A 213 -13.37 36.79 -9.51
CA LYS A 213 -12.64 35.52 -9.45
C LYS A 213 -12.18 35.25 -8.01
N TRP A 214 -11.95 33.99 -7.65
CA TRP A 214 -11.34 33.60 -6.36
C TRP A 214 -12.17 33.82 -5.08
N HIS A 215 -13.47 34.07 -5.21
CA HIS A 215 -14.36 33.89 -4.06
C HIS A 215 -14.36 32.45 -3.58
N ARG A 216 -14.72 32.27 -2.30
CA ARG A 216 -14.93 30.95 -1.69
C ARG A 216 -15.86 30.10 -2.54
N TYR A 217 -15.41 28.89 -2.84
CA TYR A 217 -16.21 27.84 -3.44
C TYR A 217 -15.81 26.50 -2.81
N ILE A 218 -16.69 25.91 -2.02
CA ILE A 218 -16.50 24.59 -1.41
C ILE A 218 -17.52 23.65 -2.04
N LYS A 219 -17.04 22.64 -2.77
CA LYS A 219 -17.88 21.59 -3.33
C LYS A 219 -18.43 20.72 -2.20
N ILE A 220 -19.75 20.48 -2.21
CA ILE A 220 -20.40 19.60 -1.23
C ILE A 220 -20.56 18.21 -1.84
N LYS A 221 -20.20 17.18 -1.06
CA LYS A 221 -20.52 15.78 -1.37
C LYS A 221 -21.88 15.43 -0.76
N GLN A 222 -22.94 15.56 -1.55
CA GLN A 222 -24.34 15.47 -1.07
C GLN A 222 -24.71 14.09 -0.51
N ASP A 223 -23.98 13.04 -0.88
CA ASP A 223 -24.10 11.68 -0.34
C ASP A 223 -23.63 11.58 1.12
N GLU A 224 -22.62 12.37 1.50
CA GLU A 224 -21.98 12.30 2.82
C GLU A 224 -22.56 13.26 3.86
N VAL A 225 -23.34 14.27 3.46
CA VAL A 225 -23.87 15.32 4.36
C VAL A 225 -25.36 15.54 4.21
N ASP A 226 -26.03 15.97 5.27
CA ASP A 226 -27.43 16.34 5.26
C ASP A 226 -27.58 17.79 4.80
N ILE A 227 -28.10 17.97 3.58
CA ILE A 227 -28.26 19.29 2.96
C ILE A 227 -29.34 20.12 3.67
N SER A 228 -30.41 19.49 4.14
CA SER A 228 -31.51 20.19 4.83
C SER A 228 -31.03 20.71 6.19
N LEU A 229 -30.30 19.88 6.93
CA LEU A 229 -29.65 20.30 8.16
C LEU A 229 -28.63 21.43 7.88
N LEU A 230 -27.77 21.28 6.88
CA LEU A 230 -26.79 22.33 6.52
C LEU A 230 -27.44 23.66 6.16
N GLN A 231 -28.57 23.64 5.44
CA GLN A 231 -29.36 24.85 5.15
C GLN A 231 -29.87 25.50 6.43
N SER A 232 -30.52 24.70 7.29
CA SER A 232 -31.06 25.19 8.57
C SER A 232 -30.00 25.80 9.48
N LEU A 233 -28.77 25.28 9.46
CA LEU A 233 -27.63 25.83 10.19
C LEU A 233 -27.16 27.18 9.64
N PHE A 234 -27.12 27.36 8.31
CA PHE A 234 -26.75 28.65 7.71
C PHE A 234 -27.86 29.72 7.83
N THR A 235 -29.13 29.31 7.90
CA THR A 235 -30.27 30.21 8.12
C THR A 235 -30.54 30.50 9.60
N GLY A 236 -29.90 29.77 10.52
CA GLY A 236 -30.13 29.91 11.96
C GLY A 236 -31.45 29.31 12.45
N SER A 237 -32.11 28.47 11.64
CA SER A 237 -33.40 27.85 11.95
C SER A 237 -33.28 26.39 12.42
N ALA A 238 -32.06 25.88 12.59
CA ALA A 238 -31.83 24.55 13.11
C ALA A 238 -32.27 24.46 14.57
N SER A 239 -33.17 23.53 14.89
CA SER A 239 -33.41 23.11 16.27
C SER A 239 -32.37 22.05 16.61
N VAL A 240 -31.33 22.47 17.31
CA VAL A 240 -30.21 21.61 17.68
C VAL A 240 -30.42 21.16 19.12
N GLN A 241 -30.65 19.87 19.33
CA GLN A 241 -30.70 19.28 20.68
C GLN A 241 -29.27 19.14 21.22
N ASP A 242 -29.10 19.31 22.52
CA ASP A 242 -27.79 19.13 23.15
C ASP A 242 -27.33 17.67 23.01
N THR A 243 -26.23 17.46 22.30
CA THR A 243 -25.55 16.19 22.10
C THR A 243 -24.99 15.66 23.41
N VAL A 244 -25.08 14.33 23.52
CA VAL A 244 -24.51 13.45 24.54
C VAL A 244 -23.08 13.85 24.91
N LYS A 245 -22.72 13.63 26.19
CA LYS A 245 -21.38 13.81 26.76
C LYS A 245 -20.30 13.29 25.81
N CYS A 246 -19.24 14.08 25.63
CA CYS A 246 -18.11 13.70 24.79
C CYS A 246 -17.33 12.54 25.44
N SER A 247 -16.62 11.76 24.63
CA SER A 247 -15.67 10.73 25.10
C SER A 247 -14.27 10.93 24.51
N MET A 248 -13.97 12.12 23.99
CA MET A 248 -12.72 12.42 23.29
C MET A 248 -11.57 12.44 24.28
N ILE A 249 -10.79 11.37 24.28
CA ILE A 249 -9.54 11.23 25.04
C ILE A 249 -8.39 11.07 24.05
N LEU A 250 -7.35 11.87 24.24
CA LEU A 250 -6.19 11.97 23.36
C LEU A 250 -4.91 11.76 24.18
N SER A 251 -3.88 11.21 23.53
CA SER A 251 -2.55 11.22 24.11
C SER A 251 -2.06 12.65 24.34
N LYS A 252 -1.29 12.88 25.40
CA LYS A 252 -0.65 14.18 25.65
C LYS A 252 0.22 14.66 24.48
N SER A 253 0.82 13.73 23.73
CA SER A 253 1.63 14.06 22.54
C SER A 253 0.82 14.63 21.37
N CYS A 254 -0.51 14.53 21.42
CA CYS A 254 -1.39 15.09 20.40
C CYS A 254 -1.26 16.61 20.34
N LYS A 255 -1.08 17.15 19.13
CA LYS A 255 -0.92 18.60 18.89
C LYS A 255 -2.26 19.35 18.79
N ARG A 256 -3.39 18.64 18.84
CA ARG A 256 -4.73 19.24 18.74
C ARG A 256 -5.00 20.14 19.95
N LYS A 257 -5.66 21.27 19.68
CA LYS A 257 -6.10 22.25 20.67
C LYS A 257 -7.63 22.32 20.81
N LYS A 258 -8.35 21.87 19.78
CA LYS A 258 -9.81 21.83 19.75
C LYS A 258 -10.29 20.41 19.50
N CYS A 259 -11.48 20.11 20.00
CA CYS A 259 -12.16 18.87 19.72
C CYS A 259 -12.55 18.81 18.22
N ASP A 260 -12.30 17.66 17.59
CA ASP A 260 -12.73 17.42 16.23
C ASP A 260 -14.22 17.13 16.15
N MET A 261 -14.77 16.57 17.24
CA MET A 261 -16.20 16.34 17.35
C MET A 261 -16.92 17.67 17.54
N PRO A 262 -17.86 18.02 16.66
CA PRO A 262 -18.71 19.16 16.87
C PRO A 262 -19.62 18.89 18.06
N HIS A 263 -19.74 19.88 18.93
CA HIS A 263 -20.63 19.87 20.08
C HIS A 263 -21.76 20.84 19.85
N THR A 264 -22.89 20.54 20.45
CA THR A 264 -24.02 21.46 20.52
C THR A 264 -24.08 21.97 21.95
N HIS A 265 -24.03 23.28 22.13
CA HIS A 265 -24.12 23.89 23.45
C HIS A 265 -25.00 25.13 23.35
N ASN A 266 -26.03 25.19 24.20
CA ASN A 266 -27.01 26.29 24.22
C ASN A 266 -27.60 26.57 22.81
N GLY A 267 -27.91 25.51 22.06
CA GLY A 267 -28.47 25.63 20.71
C GLY A 267 -27.49 26.07 19.62
N THR A 268 -26.18 26.12 19.90
CA THR A 268 -25.14 26.48 18.92
C THR A 268 -24.15 25.33 18.68
N ILE A 269 -23.68 25.21 17.43
CA ILE A 269 -22.64 24.24 17.08
C ILE A 269 -21.26 24.86 17.33
N VAL A 270 -20.43 24.19 18.13
CA VAL A 270 -19.12 24.67 18.59
C VAL A 270 -18.06 23.57 18.55
N ARG A 271 -16.79 23.98 18.52
CA ARG A 271 -15.63 23.11 18.77
C ARG A 271 -14.90 23.61 19.98
N GLU A 272 -14.93 22.79 21.02
CA GLU A 272 -14.41 23.18 22.31
C GLU A 272 -12.95 22.87 22.49
N GLU A 273 -12.38 23.43 23.56
CA GLU A 273 -10.98 23.27 23.89
C GLU A 273 -10.65 21.86 24.39
N ILE A 274 -9.43 21.43 24.05
CA ILE A 274 -8.83 20.22 24.59
C ILE A 274 -8.04 20.60 25.83
N ILE A 275 -8.48 20.08 26.97
CA ILE A 275 -7.91 20.32 28.30
C ILE A 275 -6.85 19.26 28.61
N ASP A 276 -5.83 19.68 29.34
CA ASP A 276 -4.74 18.83 29.81
C ASP A 276 -5.04 18.21 31.19
N LYS A 277 -4.82 16.90 31.35
CA LYS A 277 -4.86 16.22 32.65
C LYS A 277 -3.51 15.57 32.95
N PRO A 278 -2.75 16.06 33.96
CA PRO A 278 -1.45 15.48 34.30
C PRO A 278 -1.59 14.17 35.08
N CYS A 279 -0.54 13.35 35.03
CA CYS A 279 -0.43 12.07 35.73
C CYS A 279 0.85 12.04 36.57
N GLN A 280 0.86 11.23 37.63
CA GLN A 280 2.02 11.09 38.54
C GLN A 280 2.79 9.77 38.38
N VAL A 281 2.29 8.84 37.56
CA VAL A 281 2.95 7.55 37.32
C VAL A 281 4.36 7.76 36.78
N ARG A 282 5.31 6.99 37.31
CA ARG A 282 6.73 7.01 36.93
C ARG A 282 7.10 5.75 36.19
N PHE A 283 7.87 5.91 35.12
CA PHE A 283 8.47 4.84 34.34
C PHE A 283 9.98 4.88 34.55
N ILE A 284 10.56 3.83 35.11
CA ILE A 284 11.99 3.74 35.41
C ILE A 284 12.59 2.61 34.58
N LYS A 285 13.40 2.96 33.60
CA LYS A 285 14.10 2.01 32.73
C LYS A 285 15.44 1.66 33.33
N PHE A 286 15.76 0.38 33.38
CA PHE A 286 17.06 -0.15 33.75
C PHE A 286 17.65 -0.91 32.55
N ILE A 287 18.83 -0.47 32.10
CA ILE A 287 19.51 -1.02 30.94
C ILE A 287 20.94 -1.36 31.36
N PRO A 288 21.32 -2.64 31.43
CA PRO A 288 22.71 -3.03 31.68
C PRO A 288 23.68 -2.40 30.68
N TYR A 289 24.88 -2.03 31.14
CA TYR A 289 25.94 -1.54 30.25
C TYR A 289 26.43 -2.62 29.30
N ASP A 290 26.56 -3.83 29.81
CA ASP A 290 26.96 -5.01 29.05
C ASP A 290 25.72 -5.89 28.78
N ILE A 291 25.03 -5.58 27.68
CA ILE A 291 23.85 -6.34 27.22
C ILE A 291 24.23 -7.75 26.74
N VAL A 292 25.49 -7.98 26.35
CA VAL A 292 25.94 -9.32 25.93
C VAL A 292 26.02 -10.24 27.15
N LYS A 293 26.58 -9.75 28.26
CA LYS A 293 26.64 -10.49 29.52
C LYS A 293 25.27 -10.58 30.20
N CYS A 294 24.46 -9.55 30.10
CA CYS A 294 23.11 -9.50 30.67
C CYS A 294 22.08 -9.06 29.61
N PRO A 295 21.49 -10.01 28.87
CA PRO A 295 20.55 -9.71 27.79
C PRO A 295 19.15 -9.41 28.32
N PHE A 296 19.06 -8.73 29.46
CA PHE A 296 17.80 -8.36 30.11
C PHE A 296 17.75 -6.87 30.36
N VAL A 297 16.65 -6.24 29.98
CA VAL A 297 16.34 -4.84 30.34
C VAL A 297 15.04 -4.81 31.13
N ALA A 298 14.88 -3.85 32.03
CA ALA A 298 13.69 -3.77 32.87
C ALA A 298 13.01 -2.41 32.80
N LEU A 299 11.68 -2.42 32.89
CA LEU A 299 10.83 -1.26 33.09
C LEU A 299 10.11 -1.40 34.43
N VAL A 300 10.34 -0.48 35.36
CA VAL A 300 9.60 -0.40 36.62
C VAL A 300 8.60 0.74 36.55
N CYS A 301 7.31 0.43 36.69
CA CYS A 301 6.22 1.39 36.66
C CYS A 301 5.65 1.59 38.06
N VAL A 302 5.67 2.82 38.59
CA VAL A 302 5.25 3.13 39.97
C VAL A 302 4.16 4.21 39.99
N GLY A 303 3.08 3.95 40.72
CA GLY A 303 1.90 4.79 40.89
C GLY A 303 0.64 4.18 40.26
N THR A 304 -0.49 4.82 40.52
CA THR A 304 -1.79 4.54 39.89
C THR A 304 -2.09 5.65 38.89
N HIS A 305 -2.55 5.28 37.69
CA HIS A 305 -3.02 6.29 36.74
C HIS A 305 -4.33 6.89 37.26
N ASN A 306 -4.48 8.20 37.12
CA ASN A 306 -5.66 8.96 37.53
C ASN A 306 -6.53 9.40 36.35
N HIS A 307 -6.37 8.72 35.21
CA HIS A 307 -7.01 9.01 33.95
C HIS A 307 -7.24 7.69 33.20
N PRO A 308 -8.23 7.59 32.30
CA PRO A 308 -8.42 6.42 31.46
C PRO A 308 -7.22 6.20 30.53
N PRO A 309 -6.95 4.96 30.08
CA PRO A 309 -5.83 4.71 29.19
C PRO A 309 -6.02 5.42 27.84
N PRO A 310 -5.02 6.17 27.34
CA PRO A 310 -5.15 6.84 26.04
C PRO A 310 -5.34 5.81 24.93
N ALA A 311 -6.06 6.14 23.86
CA ALA A 311 -6.22 5.22 22.73
C ALA A 311 -4.86 4.86 22.08
N PRO A 312 -4.67 3.62 21.58
CA PRO A 312 -3.42 3.21 20.94
C PRO A 312 -3.14 4.03 19.67
N GLU A 313 -2.13 4.88 19.72
CA GLU A 313 -1.70 5.69 18.56
C GLU A 313 -0.51 5.06 17.85
N ARG A 314 0.39 4.38 18.57
CA ARG A 314 1.56 3.72 17.99
C ARG A 314 1.18 2.33 17.50
N ILE A 315 1.74 1.92 16.37
CA ILE A 315 1.61 0.53 15.91
C ILE A 315 2.71 -0.27 16.63
N PRO A 316 2.37 -1.34 17.35
CA PRO A 316 3.36 -2.22 17.97
C PRO A 316 4.41 -2.67 16.96
N SER A 317 5.66 -2.72 17.40
CA SER A 317 6.82 -3.05 16.58
C SER A 317 6.66 -4.39 15.84
N GLY A 318 6.18 -5.44 16.52
CA GLY A 318 5.91 -6.74 15.91
C GLY A 318 4.89 -6.68 14.78
N ILE A 319 3.76 -6.00 15.01
CA ILE A 319 2.71 -5.82 14.01
C ILE A 319 3.23 -4.98 12.83
N LYS A 320 3.95 -3.90 13.13
CA LYS A 320 4.55 -3.02 12.12
C LYS A 320 5.55 -3.78 11.23
N ASN A 321 6.42 -4.60 11.81
CA ASN A 321 7.41 -5.38 11.07
C ASN A 321 6.74 -6.42 10.16
N ASN A 322 5.69 -7.10 10.65
CA ASN A 322 4.90 -8.03 9.85
C ASN A 322 4.20 -7.30 8.69
N LEU A 323 3.63 -6.12 8.95
CA LEU A 323 2.96 -5.31 7.94
C LEU A 323 3.96 -4.77 6.89
N GLU A 324 5.13 -4.30 7.31
CA GLU A 324 6.21 -3.88 6.39
C GLU A 324 6.71 -5.05 5.54
N SER A 325 6.78 -6.27 6.10
CA SER A 325 7.14 -7.49 5.36
C SER A 325 6.08 -7.87 4.34
N LEU A 326 4.79 -7.88 4.72
CA LEU A 326 3.66 -8.11 3.81
C LEU A 326 3.69 -7.11 2.65
N ILE A 327 3.83 -5.82 2.95
CA ILE A 327 3.85 -4.76 1.94
C ILE A 327 5.02 -4.97 0.98
N THR A 328 6.21 -5.25 1.51
CA THR A 328 7.41 -5.47 0.70
C THR A 328 7.22 -6.65 -0.25
N GLN A 329 6.72 -7.78 0.24
CA GLN A 329 6.46 -8.96 -0.58
C GLN A 329 5.37 -8.71 -1.63
N ALA A 330 4.31 -7.99 -1.27
CA ALA A 330 3.26 -7.63 -2.21
C ALA A 330 3.80 -6.76 -3.37
N ILE A 331 4.64 -5.75 -3.06
CA ILE A 331 5.26 -4.89 -4.08
C ILE A 331 6.22 -5.69 -4.98
N GLN A 332 6.98 -6.63 -4.41
CA GLN A 332 7.86 -7.51 -5.20
C GLN A 332 7.09 -8.43 -6.16
N GLN A 333 5.87 -8.84 -5.80
CA GLN A 333 5.00 -9.64 -6.68
C GLN A 333 4.27 -8.78 -7.73
N ASP A 334 3.77 -7.60 -7.32
CA ASP A 334 3.10 -6.64 -8.18
C ASP A 334 3.55 -5.22 -7.84
N ASP A 335 4.35 -4.63 -8.73
CA ASP A 335 4.99 -3.33 -8.53
C ASP A 335 4.03 -2.12 -8.66
N ASN A 336 2.72 -2.39 -8.68
CA ASN A 336 1.64 -1.41 -8.67
C ASN A 336 0.73 -1.50 -7.43
N VAL A 337 1.16 -2.23 -6.39
CA VAL A 337 0.44 -2.31 -5.11
C VAL A 337 0.16 -0.92 -4.53
N THR A 338 -1.09 -0.71 -4.08
CA THR A 338 -1.54 0.50 -3.39
C THR A 338 -2.13 0.13 -2.03
N SER A 339 -2.26 1.11 -1.13
CA SER A 339 -2.95 0.86 0.16
C SER A 339 -4.36 0.32 -0.04
N ARG A 340 -5.06 0.75 -1.10
CA ARG A 340 -6.40 0.26 -1.41
C ARG A 340 -6.38 -1.20 -1.89
N SER A 341 -5.41 -1.59 -2.72
CA SER A 341 -5.32 -2.98 -3.19
C SER A 341 -4.96 -3.95 -2.07
N ILE A 342 -4.21 -3.50 -1.06
CA ILE A 342 -3.95 -4.28 0.16
C ILE A 342 -5.24 -4.49 0.95
N LEU A 343 -6.06 -3.44 1.11
CA LEU A 343 -7.33 -3.49 1.84
C LEU A 343 -8.41 -4.29 1.12
N SER A 344 -8.46 -4.23 -0.21
CA SER A 344 -9.50 -4.92 -1.00
C SER A 344 -9.13 -6.35 -1.39
N GLY A 345 -7.92 -6.81 -1.06
CA GLY A 345 -7.42 -8.13 -1.41
C GLY A 345 -7.39 -9.08 -0.22
N ASN A 346 -7.12 -10.37 -0.49
CA ASN A 346 -6.99 -11.41 0.54
C ASN A 346 -5.64 -11.38 1.28
N LEU A 347 -4.83 -10.33 1.10
CA LEU A 347 -3.49 -10.26 1.68
C LEU A 347 -3.55 -10.15 3.21
N LEU A 348 -4.49 -9.37 3.75
CA LEU A 348 -4.66 -9.23 5.20
C LEU A 348 -5.11 -10.55 5.84
N SER A 349 -6.08 -11.24 5.24
CA SER A 349 -6.54 -12.53 5.75
C SER A 349 -5.47 -13.60 5.64
N ALA A 350 -4.68 -13.62 4.56
CA ALA A 350 -3.59 -14.58 4.41
C ALA A 350 -2.47 -14.41 5.45
N TYR A 351 -2.15 -13.17 5.85
CA TYR A 351 -1.02 -12.88 6.76
C TYR A 351 -1.41 -12.77 8.23
N PHE A 352 -2.54 -12.14 8.52
CA PHE A 352 -2.98 -11.85 9.88
C PHE A 352 -4.21 -12.64 10.31
N ASN A 353 -4.83 -13.41 9.40
CA ASN A 353 -6.13 -14.06 9.63
C ASN A 353 -7.23 -13.09 10.08
N LYS A 354 -7.17 -11.84 9.56
CA LYS A 354 -8.13 -10.76 9.83
C LYS A 354 -8.65 -10.16 8.53
N GLU A 355 -9.88 -9.66 8.54
CA GLU A 355 -10.50 -9.06 7.35
C GLU A 355 -10.17 -7.57 7.23
N THR A 356 -10.02 -6.89 8.36
CA THR A 356 -9.77 -5.45 8.41
C THR A 356 -8.48 -5.09 9.15
N LEU A 357 -7.89 -3.94 8.83
CA LEU A 357 -6.73 -3.43 9.58
C LEU A 357 -7.05 -3.11 11.04
N ALA A 358 -8.28 -2.69 11.33
CA ALA A 358 -8.71 -2.37 12.68
C ALA A 358 -8.71 -3.62 13.58
N GLU A 359 -9.07 -4.79 13.03
CA GLU A 359 -8.95 -6.08 13.71
C GLU A 359 -7.51 -6.54 13.93
N VAL A 360 -6.57 -6.10 13.07
CA VAL A 360 -5.14 -6.36 13.29
C VAL A 360 -4.64 -5.52 14.48
N HIS A 361 -4.94 -4.22 14.46
CA HIS A 361 -4.69 -3.34 15.59
C HIS A 361 -5.48 -2.03 15.48
N VAL A 362 -6.05 -1.54 16.59
CA VAL A 362 -6.81 -0.27 16.65
C VAL A 362 -6.03 0.90 16.06
N SER A 363 -4.72 0.96 16.29
CA SER A 363 -3.88 2.04 15.77
C SER A 363 -3.84 2.13 14.23
N LEU A 364 -4.19 1.05 13.52
CA LEU A 364 -4.19 0.96 12.06
C LEU A 364 -5.50 1.42 11.43
N ASN A 365 -6.49 1.85 12.22
CA ASN A 365 -7.74 2.43 11.70
C ASN A 365 -7.53 3.73 10.90
N ASN A 366 -6.31 4.30 10.94
CA ASN A 366 -5.91 5.38 10.06
C ASN A 366 -5.21 4.86 8.78
N ILE A 367 -5.93 4.89 7.65
CA ILE A 367 -5.41 4.49 6.34
C ILE A 367 -4.16 5.26 5.90
N ASP A 368 -3.95 6.49 6.39
CA ASP A 368 -2.77 7.28 6.06
C ASP A 368 -1.49 6.64 6.62
N LYS A 369 -1.57 5.91 7.74
CA LYS A 369 -0.44 5.12 8.25
C LYS A 369 -0.08 4.00 7.27
N LEU A 370 -1.08 3.27 6.75
CA LEU A 370 -0.84 2.27 5.72
C LEU A 370 -0.24 2.92 4.46
N ARG A 371 -0.77 4.09 4.04
CA ARG A 371 -0.22 4.83 2.89
C ARG A 371 1.22 5.25 3.10
N TYR A 372 1.56 5.70 4.29
CA TYR A 372 2.92 6.03 4.67
C TYR A 372 3.84 4.79 4.60
N LEU A 373 3.43 3.65 5.16
CA LEU A 373 4.22 2.42 5.13
C LEU A 373 4.44 1.91 3.71
N VAL A 374 3.40 1.92 2.87
CA VAL A 374 3.51 1.59 1.43
C VAL A 374 4.49 2.54 0.74
N GLY A 375 4.37 3.85 0.95
CA GLY A 375 5.29 4.83 0.38
C GLY A 375 6.74 4.64 0.84
N LYS A 376 6.96 4.29 2.11
CA LYS A 376 8.28 3.97 2.67
C LYS A 376 8.87 2.70 2.03
N ALA A 377 8.06 1.66 1.85
CA ALA A 377 8.48 0.42 1.19
C ALA A 377 8.90 0.68 -0.26
N TYR A 378 8.11 1.43 -1.04
CA TYR A 378 8.50 1.83 -2.39
C TYR A 378 9.81 2.62 -2.43
N LYS A 379 10.04 3.56 -1.51
CA LYS A 379 11.32 4.30 -1.44
C LYS A 379 12.52 3.40 -1.12
N THR A 380 12.28 2.31 -0.39
CA THR A 380 13.32 1.36 -0.01
C THR A 380 13.63 0.41 -1.17
N LEU A 381 12.60 -0.08 -1.86
CA LEU A 381 12.73 -0.99 -3.00
C LEU A 381 13.21 -0.26 -4.27
N HIS A 382 12.76 0.98 -4.47
CA HIS A 382 13.04 1.81 -5.65
C HIS A 382 13.65 3.16 -5.24
N PRO A 383 14.90 3.18 -4.75
CA PRO A 383 15.54 4.41 -4.27
C PRO A 383 15.64 5.50 -5.35
N PHE A 384 15.73 5.11 -6.62
CA PHE A 384 15.76 6.01 -7.78
C PHE A 384 14.37 6.25 -8.41
N GLY A 385 13.32 5.82 -7.72
CA GLY A 385 11.93 5.86 -8.20
C GLY A 385 11.64 4.85 -9.30
N GLN A 386 10.47 4.97 -9.91
CA GLN A 386 9.95 4.04 -10.93
C GLN A 386 9.79 4.71 -12.31
N GLY A 387 10.51 5.81 -12.52
CA GLY A 387 10.58 6.55 -13.79
C GLY A 387 11.81 6.16 -14.62
N VAL A 388 12.20 6.99 -15.59
CA VAL A 388 13.33 6.72 -16.50
C VAL A 388 14.63 6.43 -15.74
N ILE A 389 14.95 7.25 -14.73
CA ILE A 389 16.17 7.07 -13.89
C ILE A 389 16.13 5.74 -13.14
N GLY A 390 14.97 5.36 -12.59
CA GLY A 390 14.78 4.07 -11.93
C GLY A 390 15.07 2.90 -12.85
N ILE A 391 14.56 2.94 -14.08
CA ILE A 391 14.80 1.90 -15.09
C ILE A 391 16.27 1.85 -15.50
N TYR A 392 16.90 3.02 -15.68
CA TYR A 392 18.32 3.08 -16.00
C TYR A 392 19.16 2.39 -14.91
N HIS A 393 18.88 2.68 -13.64
CA HIS A 393 19.54 2.02 -12.52
C HIS A 393 19.24 0.51 -12.44
N ASP A 394 18.00 0.10 -12.69
CA ASP A 394 17.63 -1.32 -12.71
C ASP A 394 18.40 -2.09 -13.80
N ILE A 395 18.59 -1.53 -14.99
CA ILE A 395 19.33 -2.20 -16.07
C ILE A 395 20.83 -2.30 -15.75
N LEU A 396 21.38 -1.33 -15.03
CA LEU A 396 22.78 -1.39 -14.58
C LEU A 396 23.02 -2.47 -13.51
N ASN A 397 21.98 -2.92 -12.82
CA ASN A 397 22.08 -4.01 -11.85
C ASN A 397 22.12 -5.38 -12.59
N PRO A 398 23.24 -6.13 -12.53
CA PRO A 398 23.36 -7.41 -13.23
C PRO A 398 22.35 -8.48 -12.80
N LYS A 399 21.78 -8.33 -11.60
CA LYS A 399 20.73 -9.23 -11.06
C LYS A 399 19.33 -8.87 -11.56
N SER A 400 19.20 -7.75 -12.27
CA SER A 400 17.91 -7.29 -12.76
C SER A 400 17.45 -8.11 -13.94
N ASP A 401 16.27 -8.67 -13.78
CA ASP A 401 15.54 -9.35 -14.83
C ASP A 401 15.24 -8.42 -16.02
N LEU A 402 15.25 -7.09 -15.80
CA LEU A 402 14.93 -6.08 -16.82
C LEU A 402 15.98 -5.98 -17.93
N ILE A 403 17.24 -6.33 -17.65
CA ILE A 403 18.37 -6.21 -18.59
C ILE A 403 18.16 -6.98 -19.90
N ASN A 404 17.43 -8.11 -19.80
CA ASN A 404 17.13 -8.97 -20.95
C ASN A 404 15.91 -8.49 -21.75
N TYR A 405 15.23 -7.44 -21.30
CA TYR A 405 14.02 -6.93 -21.93
C TYR A 405 14.15 -5.49 -22.40
N VAL A 406 14.71 -4.59 -21.59
CA VAL A 406 15.00 -3.23 -22.02
C VAL A 406 16.32 -3.24 -22.79
N ARG A 407 16.24 -3.01 -24.10
CA ARG A 407 17.38 -3.08 -25.02
C ARG A 407 18.15 -1.78 -25.11
N LYS A 408 17.44 -0.67 -25.04
CA LYS A 408 18.03 0.65 -25.23
C LYS A 408 17.21 1.73 -24.56
N ILE A 409 17.90 2.73 -24.01
CA ILE A 409 17.33 3.98 -23.55
C ILE A 409 18.09 5.08 -24.28
N ASP A 410 17.42 5.72 -25.24
CA ASP A 410 17.97 6.83 -26.02
C ASP A 410 17.46 8.16 -25.47
N LEU A 411 18.40 9.06 -25.19
CA LEU A 411 18.14 10.42 -24.72
C LEU A 411 18.56 11.40 -25.84
N TYR A 412 17.58 11.99 -26.51
CA TYR A 412 17.83 12.93 -27.60
C TYR A 412 18.05 14.33 -27.03
N SER A 413 19.30 14.79 -27.02
CA SER A 413 19.73 16.06 -26.42
C SER A 413 19.10 17.30 -27.06
N ASN A 414 18.59 17.15 -28.28
CA ASN A 414 18.07 18.22 -29.14
C ASN A 414 16.69 18.71 -28.67
N ASN A 415 15.90 17.83 -28.07
CA ASN A 415 14.51 18.08 -27.69
C ASN A 415 14.12 17.44 -26.34
N GLY A 416 15.06 16.81 -25.64
CA GLY A 416 14.80 16.12 -24.37
C GLY A 416 13.96 14.84 -24.52
N GLN A 417 13.78 14.33 -25.75
CA GLN A 417 12.96 13.15 -25.99
C GLN A 417 13.66 11.90 -25.47
N VAL A 418 12.88 11.02 -24.82
CA VAL A 418 13.35 9.73 -24.32
C VAL A 418 12.66 8.62 -25.09
N ILE A 419 13.42 7.69 -25.66
CA ILE A 419 12.89 6.45 -26.24
C ILE A 419 13.44 5.26 -25.46
N ILE A 420 12.54 4.44 -24.93
CA ILE A 420 12.89 3.20 -24.25
C ILE A 420 12.43 2.05 -25.15
N THR A 421 13.37 1.25 -25.62
CA THR A 421 13.12 0.11 -26.50
C THR A 421 13.06 -1.17 -25.68
N CYS A 422 11.88 -1.77 -25.61
CA CYS A 422 11.61 -3.00 -24.86
C CYS A 422 11.29 -4.15 -25.83
N MET A 423 12.06 -5.24 -25.78
CA MET A 423 11.85 -6.45 -26.58
C MET A 423 12.73 -7.62 -26.12
N LEU A 424 12.29 -8.85 -26.36
CA LEU A 424 13.09 -10.06 -26.14
C LEU A 424 14.13 -10.27 -27.26
N ASP A 425 15.15 -11.09 -27.00
CA ASP A 425 16.26 -11.34 -27.96
C ASP A 425 15.76 -11.89 -29.29
N ASN A 426 14.77 -12.78 -29.24
CA ASN A 426 14.17 -13.38 -30.42
C ASN A 426 13.36 -12.36 -31.24
N GLN A 427 12.72 -11.39 -30.57
CA GLN A 427 11.99 -10.30 -31.24
C GLN A 427 12.97 -9.33 -31.90
N ALA A 428 14.07 -8.97 -31.22
CA ALA A 428 15.10 -8.11 -31.78
C ALA A 428 15.73 -8.72 -33.05
N LYS A 429 16.07 -10.01 -33.02
CA LYS A 429 16.60 -10.73 -34.20
C LYS A 429 15.59 -10.75 -35.35
N LYS A 430 14.31 -11.00 -35.06
CA LYS A 430 13.24 -10.96 -36.07
C LYS A 430 13.06 -9.56 -36.66
N LEU A 431 13.11 -8.52 -35.83
CA LEU A 431 12.94 -7.13 -36.26
C LEU A 431 13.97 -6.69 -37.30
N ILE A 432 15.22 -7.16 -37.19
CA ILE A 432 16.28 -6.88 -38.17
C ILE A 432 15.98 -7.50 -39.54
N THR A 433 15.29 -8.65 -39.55
CA THR A 433 14.96 -9.41 -40.76
C THR A 433 13.59 -9.06 -41.36
N LEU A 434 12.91 -8.05 -40.82
CA LEU A 434 11.56 -7.70 -41.23
C LEU A 434 11.54 -6.80 -42.46
N ASP A 435 10.84 -7.26 -43.49
CA ASP A 435 10.54 -6.44 -44.67
C ASP A 435 9.40 -5.43 -44.39
N TYR A 436 8.49 -5.77 -43.47
CA TYR A 436 7.32 -4.95 -43.11
C TYR A 436 6.87 -5.21 -41.68
N PHE A 437 6.44 -4.14 -41.01
CA PHE A 437 5.86 -4.17 -39.67
C PHE A 437 4.78 -3.10 -39.52
N GLN A 438 3.88 -3.30 -38.57
CA GLN A 438 2.83 -2.35 -38.22
C GLN A 438 3.16 -1.71 -36.87
N ILE A 439 2.97 -0.39 -36.77
CA ILE A 439 3.05 0.35 -35.50
C ILE A 439 1.62 0.61 -35.00
N ASP A 440 1.32 0.18 -33.79
CA ASP A 440 0.08 0.49 -33.09
C ASP A 440 0.35 1.52 -32.00
N VAL A 441 -0.36 2.65 -32.03
CA VAL A 441 -0.28 3.76 -31.07
C VAL A 441 -1.58 3.96 -30.30
N SER A 442 -2.57 3.09 -30.50
CA SER A 442 -3.92 3.24 -29.94
C SER A 442 -3.99 2.96 -28.44
N PHE A 443 -2.94 2.34 -27.88
CA PHE A 443 -2.92 1.86 -26.52
C PHE A 443 -1.82 2.50 -25.69
N LYS A 444 -2.16 2.84 -24.44
CA LYS A 444 -1.27 3.48 -23.47
C LYS A 444 -1.54 2.96 -22.07
N ARG A 445 -0.61 2.17 -21.52
CA ARG A 445 -0.61 1.68 -20.13
C ARG A 445 0.00 2.71 -19.19
N VAL A 446 1.03 3.42 -19.63
CA VAL A 446 1.79 4.37 -18.79
C VAL A 446 0.97 5.62 -18.47
N LYS A 447 0.97 6.02 -17.20
CA LYS A 447 0.43 7.30 -16.73
C LYS A 447 1.44 8.42 -17.02
N GLY A 448 0.94 9.53 -17.57
CA GLY A 448 1.73 10.76 -17.76
C GLY A 448 2.15 10.98 -19.22
N GLU A 449 3.29 11.63 -19.41
CA GLU A 449 3.72 12.18 -20.70
C GLU A 449 4.30 11.12 -21.65
N ILE A 450 4.86 10.02 -21.12
CA ILE A 450 5.40 8.95 -21.95
C ILE A 450 4.28 8.26 -22.72
N ASN A 451 4.41 8.22 -24.03
CA ASN A 451 3.54 7.47 -24.93
C ASN A 451 4.09 6.08 -25.17
N GLU A 452 3.20 5.15 -25.49
CA GLU A 452 3.51 3.75 -25.78
C GLU A 452 3.14 3.48 -27.23
N PHE A 453 3.98 2.71 -27.92
CA PHE A 453 3.66 2.19 -29.24
C PHE A 453 4.18 0.77 -29.35
N GLU A 454 3.41 -0.09 -30.01
CA GLU A 454 3.72 -1.51 -30.17
C GLU A 454 4.09 -1.79 -31.64
N ILE A 455 5.16 -2.56 -31.86
CA ILE A 455 5.55 -3.03 -33.19
C ILE A 455 5.05 -4.45 -33.36
N ASN A 456 4.15 -4.63 -34.34
CA ASN A 456 3.51 -5.90 -34.66
C ASN A 456 4.00 -6.42 -36.02
N MET A 457 4.09 -7.74 -36.14
CA MET A 457 4.50 -8.43 -37.37
C MET A 457 3.55 -9.56 -37.71
N TYR A 458 3.42 -9.85 -39.01
CA TYR A 458 2.73 -11.04 -39.51
C TYR A 458 3.66 -12.26 -39.48
N ASP A 459 3.17 -13.43 -39.01
CA ASP A 459 3.90 -14.69 -39.08
C ASP A 459 3.14 -15.73 -39.92
N SER A 460 3.70 -16.05 -41.10
CA SER A 460 3.10 -16.95 -42.09
C SER A 460 2.96 -18.42 -41.64
N LYS A 461 3.61 -18.83 -40.54
CA LYS A 461 3.59 -20.23 -40.07
C LYS A 461 2.37 -20.60 -39.19
N HIS A 462 1.54 -19.65 -38.78
CA HIS A 462 0.51 -19.86 -37.75
C HIS A 462 -0.94 -19.85 -38.26
N HIS A 463 -1.17 -20.15 -39.54
CA HIS A 463 -2.46 -19.94 -40.21
C HIS A 463 -3.59 -20.89 -39.77
N LEU A 464 -4.68 -20.32 -39.25
CA LEU A 464 -5.98 -20.95 -39.00
C LEU A 464 -6.98 -20.44 -40.06
N ILE A 465 -6.88 -20.93 -41.30
CA ILE A 465 -7.75 -20.49 -42.42
C ILE A 465 -9.04 -21.32 -42.51
N GLU A 466 -9.00 -22.64 -42.26
CA GLU A 466 -10.20 -23.49 -42.30
C GLU A 466 -11.22 -23.16 -41.20
N GLN A 467 -10.76 -22.61 -40.07
CA GLN A 467 -11.62 -22.31 -38.93
C GLN A 467 -12.61 -21.18 -39.19
N VAL A 468 -12.33 -20.22 -40.08
CA VAL A 468 -13.20 -19.04 -40.27
C VAL A 468 -14.46 -19.40 -41.07
N HIS A 469 -14.32 -20.21 -42.12
CA HIS A 469 -15.48 -20.70 -42.86
C HIS A 469 -16.34 -21.64 -42.01
N ASP A 470 -15.71 -22.55 -41.26
CA ASP A 470 -16.43 -23.43 -40.33
C ASP A 470 -17.13 -22.65 -39.20
N LEU A 471 -16.51 -21.60 -38.67
CA LEU A 471 -17.11 -20.77 -37.61
C LEU A 471 -18.29 -19.94 -38.12
N LEU A 472 -18.18 -19.35 -39.31
CA LEU A 472 -19.29 -18.59 -39.92
C LEU A 472 -20.46 -19.51 -40.30
N GLN A 473 -20.20 -20.78 -40.61
CA GLN A 473 -21.24 -21.78 -40.83
C GLN A 473 -21.89 -22.21 -39.51
N GLN A 474 -21.09 -22.50 -38.47
CA GLN A 474 -21.60 -22.86 -37.13
C GLN A 474 -22.43 -21.74 -36.48
N ILE A 475 -22.09 -20.47 -36.72
CA ILE A 475 -22.85 -19.32 -36.22
C ILE A 475 -24.16 -19.15 -37.01
N GLU A 476 -24.16 -19.40 -38.32
CA GLU A 476 -25.39 -19.39 -39.11
C GLU A 476 -26.36 -20.49 -38.65
N ASP A 477 -25.83 -21.67 -38.32
CA ASP A 477 -26.60 -22.81 -37.81
C ASP A 477 -27.24 -22.55 -36.42
N THR A 478 -26.84 -21.48 -35.71
CA THR A 478 -27.48 -21.08 -34.42
C THR A 478 -28.78 -20.28 -34.57
N ASN A 479 -29.11 -19.84 -35.79
CA ASN A 479 -30.42 -19.28 -36.17
C ASN A 479 -30.92 -18.05 -35.36
N ASP A 480 -30.00 -17.27 -34.79
CA ASP A 480 -30.30 -16.03 -34.06
C ASP A 480 -30.62 -14.88 -35.04
N GLU A 481 -31.83 -14.31 -34.92
CA GLU A 481 -32.35 -13.24 -35.78
C GLU A 481 -31.47 -11.98 -35.75
N GLY A 482 -30.84 -11.68 -34.61
CA GLY A 482 -29.97 -10.49 -34.45
C GLY A 482 -28.58 -10.64 -35.08
N ILE A 483 -28.20 -11.86 -35.45
CA ILE A 483 -26.88 -12.19 -36.02
C ILE A 483 -26.96 -12.34 -37.54
N LYS A 484 -28.16 -12.50 -38.12
CA LYS A 484 -28.36 -12.65 -39.57
C LYS A 484 -27.83 -11.45 -40.37
N GLU A 485 -28.09 -10.22 -39.92
CA GLU A 485 -27.56 -9.02 -40.60
C GLU A 485 -26.02 -8.94 -40.52
N TRP A 486 -25.44 -9.35 -39.40
CA TRP A 486 -23.99 -9.42 -39.19
C TRP A 486 -23.34 -10.49 -40.08
N LEU A 487 -23.92 -11.70 -40.13
CA LEU A 487 -23.48 -12.79 -41.02
C LEU A 487 -23.60 -12.40 -42.49
N ASN A 488 -24.71 -11.77 -42.88
CA ASN A 488 -24.94 -11.38 -44.26
C ASN A 488 -23.95 -10.30 -44.70
N TYR A 489 -23.60 -9.36 -43.81
CA TYR A 489 -22.54 -8.38 -44.05
C TYR A 489 -21.17 -9.05 -44.27
N TYR A 490 -20.76 -9.98 -43.41
CA TYR A 490 -19.46 -10.66 -43.54
C TYR A 490 -19.41 -11.75 -44.63
N ARG A 491 -20.57 -12.17 -45.17
CA ARG A 491 -20.69 -13.09 -46.31
C ARG A 491 -20.77 -12.40 -47.67
N GLN A 492 -20.86 -11.07 -47.71
CA GLN A 492 -20.84 -10.35 -48.98
C GLN A 492 -19.52 -10.59 -49.72
N SER A 493 -19.61 -10.89 -51.03
CA SER A 493 -18.47 -11.31 -51.84
C SER A 493 -17.31 -10.32 -51.79
N TYR A 494 -17.58 -9.02 -51.69
CA TYR A 494 -16.55 -7.99 -51.57
C TYR A 494 -15.90 -7.93 -50.16
N VAL A 495 -16.66 -8.23 -49.10
CA VAL A 495 -16.15 -8.34 -47.73
C VAL A 495 -15.34 -9.63 -47.55
N LEU A 496 -15.79 -10.75 -48.13
CA LEU A 496 -15.01 -11.99 -48.19
C LEU A 496 -13.75 -11.84 -49.04
N SER A 497 -13.84 -11.12 -50.16
CA SER A 497 -12.67 -10.87 -51.03
C SER A 497 -11.60 -10.04 -50.32
N SER A 498 -11.97 -9.12 -49.42
CA SER A 498 -10.99 -8.38 -48.62
C SER A 498 -10.31 -9.24 -47.54
N LEU A 499 -10.90 -10.39 -47.21
CA LEU A 499 -10.43 -11.31 -46.16
C LEU A 499 -9.80 -12.62 -46.71
N ASN A 500 -10.00 -12.97 -47.99
CA ASN A 500 -9.48 -14.20 -48.63
C ASN A 500 -8.47 -13.94 -49.79
N LYS A 501 -7.31 -14.64 -49.78
CA LYS A 501 -6.12 -14.32 -50.61
C LYS A 501 -6.36 -14.71 -52.05
N TYR A 502 -7.14 -15.77 -52.24
CA TYR A 502 -7.37 -16.40 -53.53
C TYR A 502 -8.58 -15.79 -54.26
N VAL A 503 -9.23 -14.78 -53.67
CA VAL A 503 -10.50 -14.22 -54.17
C VAL A 503 -10.49 -12.68 -54.18
N SER A 504 -9.39 -12.02 -53.77
CA SER A 504 -9.25 -10.56 -53.82
C SER A 504 -8.66 -10.12 -55.17
N ASN A 505 -9.01 -8.91 -55.63
CA ASN A 505 -8.45 -8.29 -56.84
C ASN A 505 -7.14 -7.54 -56.61
N VAL A 506 -6.56 -7.62 -55.42
CA VAL A 506 -5.28 -6.98 -55.13
C VAL A 506 -4.16 -7.93 -55.54
N ASP A 507 -3.13 -7.34 -56.15
CA ASP A 507 -1.96 -8.05 -56.66
C ASP A 507 -1.39 -9.04 -55.63
N HIS A 508 -1.07 -10.26 -56.09
CA HIS A 508 -0.65 -11.34 -55.22
C HIS A 508 0.63 -11.01 -54.44
N GLU A 509 1.58 -10.24 -55.01
CA GLU A 509 2.76 -9.80 -54.27
C GLU A 509 2.42 -8.75 -53.22
N ILE A 510 1.56 -7.78 -53.54
CA ILE A 510 1.10 -6.74 -52.59
C ILE A 510 0.28 -7.39 -51.47
N TRP A 511 -0.57 -8.36 -51.82
CA TRP A 511 -1.38 -9.13 -50.90
C TRP A 511 -0.57 -10.07 -50.01
N ASN A 512 0.48 -10.68 -50.56
CA ASN A 512 1.47 -11.44 -49.80
C ASN A 512 2.31 -10.54 -48.89
N LYS A 513 2.48 -9.26 -49.27
CA LYS A 513 3.13 -8.22 -48.46
C LYS A 513 2.21 -7.65 -47.37
N SER A 514 0.89 -7.77 -47.50
CA SER A 514 -0.07 -7.25 -46.51
C SER A 514 -1.13 -8.28 -46.10
N ARG A 515 -0.94 -9.00 -44.98
CA ARG A 515 -1.95 -9.86 -44.29
C ARG A 515 -1.43 -10.28 -42.89
N SER A 516 -2.17 -10.85 -41.91
CA SER A 516 -3.61 -10.90 -41.57
C SER A 516 -3.78 -11.64 -40.23
N ASP A 517 -3.68 -10.95 -39.08
CA ASP A 517 -3.73 -11.58 -37.75
C ASP A 517 -3.67 -10.52 -36.62
N THR A 518 -4.77 -9.78 -36.45
CA THR A 518 -4.95 -8.93 -35.26
C THR A 518 -5.29 -9.72 -33.98
N ASN A 519 -5.26 -11.05 -33.98
CA ASN A 519 -5.71 -11.84 -32.82
C ASN A 519 -4.71 -11.85 -31.64
N ASN A 520 -3.40 -11.76 -31.89
CA ASN A 520 -2.43 -11.67 -30.81
C ASN A 520 -2.37 -10.26 -30.20
N ALA A 521 -2.42 -9.22 -31.05
CA ALA A 521 -2.54 -7.83 -30.60
C ALA A 521 -3.84 -7.60 -29.81
N LYS A 522 -5.00 -8.10 -30.29
CA LYS A 522 -6.27 -8.02 -29.55
C LYS A 522 -6.24 -8.79 -28.24
N ALA A 523 -5.56 -9.94 -28.16
CA ALA A 523 -5.40 -10.69 -26.91
C ALA A 523 -4.48 -9.97 -25.91
N ALA A 524 -3.38 -9.37 -26.38
CA ALA A 524 -2.52 -8.51 -25.57
C ALA A 524 -3.31 -7.30 -25.03
N HIS A 525 -4.06 -6.61 -25.89
CA HIS A 525 -4.94 -5.50 -25.50
C HIS A 525 -6.04 -5.93 -24.52
N SER A 526 -6.65 -7.11 -24.70
CA SER A 526 -7.66 -7.64 -23.77
C SER A 526 -7.07 -7.93 -22.38
N MET A 527 -5.88 -8.54 -22.31
CA MET A 527 -5.18 -8.79 -21.05
C MET A 527 -4.77 -7.47 -20.37
N ALA A 528 -4.21 -6.53 -21.13
CA ALA A 528 -3.80 -5.23 -20.62
C ALA A 528 -4.98 -4.38 -20.12
N ASN A 529 -6.10 -4.39 -20.83
CA ASN A 529 -7.33 -3.72 -20.41
C ASN A 529 -7.90 -4.33 -19.11
N ARG A 530 -7.74 -5.64 -18.90
CA ARG A 530 -8.16 -6.34 -17.68
C ARG A 530 -7.20 -6.14 -16.51
N GLU A 531 -5.91 -6.00 -16.79
CA GLU A 531 -4.84 -5.98 -15.80
C GLU A 531 -4.34 -4.57 -15.41
N GLY A 532 -4.84 -3.51 -16.07
CA GLY A 532 -4.78 -2.13 -15.57
C GLY A 532 -4.17 -1.12 -16.55
N LYS A 533 -4.74 0.09 -16.57
CA LYS A 533 -4.21 1.29 -17.23
C LYS A 533 -3.70 2.29 -16.17
N GLN A 534 -2.90 3.28 -16.58
CA GLN A 534 -2.35 4.34 -15.72
C GLN A 534 -1.26 3.86 -14.74
N LEU A 535 -0.39 2.97 -15.22
CA LEU A 535 0.75 2.43 -14.47
C LEU A 535 1.93 3.41 -14.42
N LYS A 536 2.80 3.27 -13.42
CA LYS A 536 4.13 3.89 -13.45
C LYS A 536 4.99 3.21 -14.53
N LEU A 537 6.02 3.90 -15.00
CA LEU A 537 6.80 3.45 -16.16
C LEU A 537 7.49 2.09 -15.92
N LEU A 538 8.16 1.89 -14.79
CA LEU A 538 8.78 0.61 -14.46
C LEU A 538 7.74 -0.52 -14.38
N SER A 539 6.63 -0.29 -13.67
CA SER A 539 5.54 -1.26 -13.54
C SER A 539 4.93 -1.62 -14.90
N ALA A 540 4.80 -0.64 -15.81
CA ALA A 540 4.33 -0.86 -17.17
C ALA A 540 5.27 -1.76 -17.98
N ILE A 541 6.59 -1.52 -17.91
CA ILE A 541 7.60 -2.35 -18.60
C ILE A 541 7.62 -3.77 -18.05
N LEU A 542 7.58 -3.95 -16.72
CA LEU A 542 7.51 -5.26 -16.08
C LEU A 542 6.26 -6.03 -16.50
N LYS A 543 5.13 -5.31 -16.62
CA LYS A 543 3.86 -5.87 -17.04
C LYS A 543 3.90 -6.34 -18.49
N ASP A 544 4.37 -5.48 -19.37
CA ASP A 544 4.55 -5.76 -20.79
C ASP A 544 5.48 -6.98 -20.99
N LYS A 545 6.61 -7.04 -20.28
CA LYS A 545 7.50 -8.23 -20.26
C LYS A 545 6.76 -9.51 -19.90
N SER A 546 5.86 -9.47 -18.91
CA SER A 546 5.06 -10.62 -18.47
C SER A 546 4.03 -11.04 -19.52
N ASP A 547 3.34 -10.06 -20.12
CA ASP A 547 2.37 -10.28 -21.19
C ASP A 547 3.03 -10.92 -22.42
N VAL A 548 4.17 -10.39 -22.85
CA VAL A 548 4.95 -10.94 -23.97
C VAL A 548 5.40 -12.37 -23.67
N LYS A 549 5.92 -12.67 -22.46
CA LYS A 549 6.29 -14.03 -22.06
C LYS A 549 5.08 -14.98 -22.08
N ARG A 550 3.91 -14.55 -21.59
CA ARG A 550 2.67 -15.35 -21.61
C ARG A 550 2.19 -15.64 -23.03
N LEU A 551 2.25 -14.64 -23.91
CA LEU A 551 1.89 -14.80 -25.32
C LEU A 551 2.82 -15.79 -26.02
N GLN A 552 4.14 -15.68 -25.81
CA GLN A 552 5.10 -16.66 -26.34
C GLN A 552 4.81 -18.08 -25.85
N ASN A 553 4.57 -18.26 -24.54
CA ASN A 553 4.22 -19.57 -23.99
C ASN A 553 2.90 -20.12 -24.56
N SER A 554 1.91 -19.27 -24.82
CA SER A 554 0.66 -19.65 -25.47
C SER A 554 0.88 -20.11 -26.91
N ILE A 555 1.70 -19.39 -27.67
CA ILE A 555 2.09 -19.75 -29.05
C ILE A 555 2.80 -21.10 -29.07
N VAL A 556 3.77 -21.31 -28.18
CA VAL A 556 4.50 -22.59 -28.04
C VAL A 556 3.54 -23.74 -27.70
N ARG A 557 2.63 -23.56 -26.74
CA ARG A 557 1.64 -24.59 -26.38
C ARG A 557 0.71 -24.92 -27.54
N LYS A 558 0.28 -23.92 -28.33
CA LYS A 558 -0.56 -24.14 -29.52
C LYS A 558 0.21 -24.90 -30.59
N THR A 559 1.48 -24.55 -30.85
CA THR A 559 2.33 -25.27 -31.82
C THR A 559 2.61 -26.71 -31.39
N SER A 560 2.87 -26.99 -30.11
CA SER A 560 3.01 -28.36 -29.60
C SER A 560 1.72 -29.20 -29.72
N ARG A 561 0.55 -28.59 -29.52
CA ARG A 561 -0.75 -29.28 -29.71
C ARG A 561 -1.03 -29.59 -31.18
N ILE A 562 -0.69 -28.67 -32.09
CA ILE A 562 -0.84 -28.89 -33.54
C ILE A 562 0.11 -30.00 -34.02
N GLN A 563 1.33 -30.10 -33.50
CA GLN A 563 2.24 -31.20 -33.80
C GLN A 563 1.74 -32.56 -33.29
N LYS A 564 1.17 -32.63 -32.07
CA LYS A 564 0.56 -33.88 -31.56
C LYS A 564 -0.66 -34.33 -32.36
N ASN A 565 -1.49 -33.40 -32.84
CA ASN A 565 -2.65 -33.74 -33.66
C ASN A 565 -2.29 -34.17 -35.08
N LYS A 566 -1.13 -33.79 -35.62
CA LYS A 566 -0.62 -34.32 -36.90
C LYS A 566 -0.16 -35.78 -36.82
N VAL A 567 0.22 -36.28 -35.63
CA VAL A 567 0.66 -37.67 -35.45
C VAL A 567 -0.50 -38.66 -35.29
N SER A 568 -1.72 -38.19 -35.01
CA SER A 568 -2.87 -39.07 -34.73
C SER A 568 -3.93 -39.11 -35.84
N LEU A 569 -3.59 -38.70 -37.07
CA LEU A 569 -4.53 -38.65 -38.21
C LEU A 569 -4.70 -39.96 -38.98
N ASN A 570 -4.06 -41.06 -38.54
CA ASN A 570 -4.36 -42.41 -39.02
C ASN A 570 -4.88 -43.25 -37.86
N ASP A 571 -6.10 -42.98 -37.40
CA ASP A 571 -7.07 -44.03 -37.09
C ASP A 571 -8.38 -43.45 -36.53
N LYS A 572 -9.47 -43.91 -37.16
CA LYS A 572 -10.85 -43.99 -36.65
C LYS A 572 -11.73 -42.73 -36.72
N LEU A 573 -12.60 -42.76 -37.74
CA LEU A 573 -13.95 -42.19 -37.80
C LEU A 573 -14.65 -42.10 -36.41
N PRO A 574 -15.24 -40.96 -36.03
CA PRO A 574 -16.10 -40.88 -34.86
C PRO A 574 -17.53 -41.27 -35.20
N LYS A 575 -18.01 -42.38 -34.61
CA LYS A 575 -19.44 -42.67 -34.49
C LYS A 575 -20.07 -41.74 -33.44
N SER A 576 -21.05 -40.97 -33.90
CA SER A 576 -22.30 -40.56 -33.25
C SER A 576 -22.41 -40.58 -31.71
N SER A 577 -22.66 -39.37 -31.18
CA SER A 577 -23.68 -39.03 -30.18
C SER A 577 -23.82 -39.85 -28.88
N LYS A 578 -23.64 -39.17 -27.73
CA LYS A 578 -24.62 -39.20 -26.62
C LYS A 578 -24.39 -38.11 -25.56
N LYS A 579 -25.46 -37.35 -25.32
CA LYS A 579 -25.75 -36.48 -24.18
C LYS A 579 -25.45 -37.13 -22.83
N ARG A 580 -25.00 -36.35 -21.84
CA ARG A 580 -25.27 -36.50 -20.39
C ARG A 580 -25.03 -35.12 -19.73
N LYS A 581 -26.08 -34.37 -19.35
CA LYS A 581 -26.86 -34.40 -18.09
C LYS A 581 -26.02 -34.19 -16.83
N LEU A 582 -26.34 -33.09 -16.13
CA LEU A 582 -25.92 -32.68 -14.79
C LEU A 582 -26.54 -33.55 -13.68
N SER A 583 -25.82 -33.59 -12.55
CA SER A 583 -26.20 -33.88 -11.14
C SER A 583 -25.42 -35.07 -10.50
N PRO A 584 -25.37 -35.23 -9.15
CA PRO A 584 -24.37 -34.61 -8.25
C PRO A 584 -23.65 -35.60 -7.28
N SER A 585 -22.56 -35.11 -6.66
CA SER A 585 -21.91 -35.48 -5.37
C SER A 585 -21.42 -36.92 -5.05
N ASN A 586 -20.19 -36.94 -4.49
CA ASN A 586 -19.55 -37.89 -3.55
C ASN A 586 -18.99 -39.25 -4.02
N SER A 587 -17.67 -39.38 -3.97
CA SER A 587 -16.96 -40.38 -3.15
C SER A 587 -15.43 -40.23 -3.25
N ARG A 588 -14.75 -40.57 -2.15
CA ARG A 588 -13.30 -40.44 -1.89
C ARG A 588 -12.44 -41.44 -2.68
N THR A 589 -11.13 -41.10 -2.71
CA THR A 589 -9.88 -41.90 -2.79
C THR A 589 -9.08 -41.80 -4.11
N PRO A 590 -7.75 -42.03 -4.10
CA PRO A 590 -6.71 -41.45 -3.23
C PRO A 590 -5.50 -40.89 -4.02
N ILE A 591 -4.61 -40.21 -3.29
CA ILE A 591 -3.31 -39.65 -3.74
C ILE A 591 -2.38 -40.73 -4.31
N ARG A 592 -1.72 -40.42 -5.44
CA ARG A 592 -0.47 -41.06 -5.88
C ARG A 592 0.53 -40.01 -6.40
N SER A 593 1.51 -39.74 -5.54
CA SER A 593 2.93 -39.41 -5.78
C SER A 593 3.34 -38.79 -7.13
N LYS A 594 3.91 -37.57 -7.08
CA LYS A 594 4.94 -37.12 -8.02
C LYS A 594 6.16 -36.62 -7.25
N GLU A 595 7.30 -37.10 -7.71
CA GLU A 595 8.63 -37.06 -7.12
C GLU A 595 9.20 -35.65 -6.99
N ASN A 596 10.00 -35.48 -5.93
CA ASN A 596 10.86 -34.33 -5.67
C ASN A 596 11.98 -34.27 -6.71
N HIS A 597 12.19 -33.09 -7.30
CA HIS A 597 13.45 -32.76 -7.96
C HIS A 597 14.26 -31.87 -7.01
N GLU A 598 15.30 -32.44 -6.40
CA GLU A 598 16.30 -31.71 -5.61
C GLU A 598 17.03 -30.70 -6.48
N ARG A 599 17.25 -29.51 -5.90
CA ARG A 599 18.01 -28.39 -6.46
C ARG A 599 19.40 -28.46 -5.87
N ALA A 600 20.40 -28.83 -6.66
CA ALA A 600 21.80 -28.80 -6.25
C ALA A 600 22.26 -27.34 -6.05
N GLU A 601 22.75 -27.03 -4.84
CA GLU A 601 23.49 -25.82 -4.54
C GLU A 601 24.96 -26.02 -4.95
N ASN A 602 25.49 -25.16 -5.81
CA ASN A 602 26.92 -25.14 -6.15
C ASN A 602 27.65 -24.24 -5.14
N ILE A 603 28.55 -24.82 -4.35
CA ILE A 603 29.51 -24.11 -3.50
C ILE A 603 30.78 -23.86 -4.35
N LEU A 604 31.16 -22.59 -4.52
CA LEU A 604 32.41 -22.18 -5.19
C LEU A 604 33.56 -22.16 -4.17
N SER A 605 34.79 -22.34 -4.64
CA SER A 605 35.98 -22.46 -3.77
C SER A 605 36.61 -21.11 -3.44
N ASP A 606 37.24 -20.99 -2.25
CA ASP A 606 37.77 -19.75 -1.66
C ASP A 606 38.73 -18.94 -2.56
N ASN A 607 39.43 -19.58 -3.49
CA ASN A 607 40.34 -18.90 -4.43
C ASN A 607 39.60 -18.15 -5.56
N GLU A 608 38.38 -18.57 -5.91
CA GLU A 608 37.58 -17.94 -6.97
C GLU A 608 36.84 -16.68 -6.44
N GLU A 609 36.45 -16.68 -5.16
CA GLU A 609 35.85 -15.52 -4.49
C GLU A 609 36.80 -14.31 -4.39
N GLU A 610 38.10 -14.55 -4.18
CA GLU A 610 39.09 -13.49 -4.04
C GLU A 610 39.38 -12.81 -5.40
N THR A 611 39.43 -13.59 -6.49
CA THR A 611 39.52 -13.06 -7.86
C THR A 611 38.27 -12.29 -8.28
N PHE A 612 37.09 -12.78 -7.91
CA PHE A 612 35.81 -12.13 -8.20
C PHE A 612 35.65 -10.80 -7.44
N SER A 613 36.11 -10.75 -6.17
CA SER A 613 36.09 -9.52 -5.37
C SER A 613 37.02 -8.44 -5.91
N LYS A 614 38.22 -8.80 -6.39
CA LYS A 614 39.15 -7.85 -7.03
C LYS A 614 38.61 -7.31 -8.35
N GLU A 615 37.90 -8.13 -9.12
CA GLU A 615 37.27 -7.71 -10.38
C GLU A 615 36.05 -6.79 -10.15
N ILE A 616 35.24 -7.05 -9.11
CA ILE A 616 34.15 -6.16 -8.67
C ILE A 616 34.72 -4.81 -8.22
N HIS A 617 35.79 -4.80 -7.43
CA HIS A 617 36.38 -3.56 -6.95
C HIS A 617 36.91 -2.68 -8.09
N LYS A 618 37.56 -3.29 -9.10
CA LYS A 618 38.02 -2.60 -10.31
C LYS A 618 36.86 -2.00 -11.11
N LYS A 619 35.76 -2.76 -11.30
CA LYS A 619 34.55 -2.28 -12.00
C LYS A 619 33.87 -1.13 -11.24
N ASN A 620 33.85 -1.18 -9.91
CA ASN A 620 33.31 -0.10 -9.08
C ASN A 620 34.13 1.20 -9.21
N LEU A 621 35.47 1.09 -9.30
CA LEU A 621 36.33 2.25 -9.51
C LEU A 621 36.13 2.89 -10.90
N GLU A 622 35.94 2.07 -11.94
CA GLU A 622 35.60 2.55 -13.30
C GLU A 622 34.21 3.21 -13.36
N LEU A 623 33.26 2.73 -12.57
CA LEU A 623 31.92 3.33 -12.45
C LEU A 623 31.97 4.70 -11.75
N GLU A 624 32.77 4.83 -10.68
CA GLU A 624 32.92 6.08 -9.94
C GLU A 624 33.58 7.18 -10.81
N LEU A 625 34.50 6.78 -11.71
CA LEU A 625 35.09 7.68 -12.69
C LEU A 625 34.07 8.12 -13.77
N LYS A 626 33.24 7.19 -14.27
CA LYS A 626 32.16 7.53 -15.23
C LYS A 626 31.08 8.42 -14.62
N GLU A 627 30.73 8.22 -13.36
CA GLU A 627 29.78 9.08 -12.64
C GLU A 627 30.31 10.51 -12.52
N LYS A 628 31.59 10.67 -12.14
CA LYS A 628 32.23 11.99 -12.10
C LYS A 628 32.26 12.67 -13.47
N GLU A 629 32.48 11.90 -14.55
CA GLU A 629 32.47 12.42 -15.92
C GLU A 629 31.07 12.89 -16.37
N ILE A 630 30.01 12.14 -16.02
CA ILE A 630 28.62 12.51 -16.30
C ILE A 630 28.24 13.79 -15.54
N ILE A 631 28.58 13.89 -14.26
CA ILE A 631 28.32 15.08 -13.45
C ILE A 631 29.02 16.32 -14.04
N LEU A 632 30.24 16.15 -14.55
CA LEU A 632 30.99 17.24 -15.18
C LEU A 632 30.32 17.70 -16.48
N ARG A 633 29.87 16.76 -17.33
CA ARG A 633 29.11 17.08 -18.55
C ARG A 633 27.76 17.72 -18.26
N GLU A 634 27.05 17.28 -17.23
CA GLU A 634 25.79 17.91 -16.83
C GLU A 634 25.99 19.37 -16.39
N ARG A 635 27.09 19.66 -15.69
CA ARG A 635 27.45 21.04 -15.33
C ARG A 635 27.78 21.87 -16.57
N GLU A 636 28.54 21.33 -17.53
CA GLU A 636 28.84 22.00 -18.79
C GLU A 636 27.57 22.31 -19.60
N ILE A 637 26.63 21.36 -19.69
CA ILE A 637 25.34 21.56 -20.37
C ILE A 637 24.53 22.66 -19.68
N LYS A 638 24.46 22.65 -18.34
CA LYS A 638 23.76 23.70 -17.58
C LYS A 638 24.37 25.08 -17.82
N THR A 639 25.70 25.19 -17.84
CA THR A 639 26.38 26.46 -18.14
C THR A 639 26.05 26.93 -19.55
N ARG A 640 26.08 26.03 -20.55
CA ARG A 640 25.74 26.38 -21.94
C ARG A 640 24.28 26.80 -22.12
N VAL A 641 23.35 26.17 -21.40
CA VAL A 641 21.93 26.55 -21.41
C VAL A 641 21.75 27.94 -20.80
N ALA A 642 22.39 28.21 -19.65
CA ALA A 642 22.34 29.52 -19.01
C ALA A 642 22.94 30.63 -19.91
N GLU A 643 24.04 30.35 -20.60
CA GLU A 643 24.61 31.28 -21.58
C GLU A 643 23.68 31.54 -22.78
N ALA A 644 22.99 30.52 -23.28
CA ALA A 644 22.03 30.67 -24.38
C ALA A 644 20.80 31.48 -23.95
N GLU A 645 20.30 31.26 -22.73
CA GLU A 645 19.21 32.04 -22.14
C GLU A 645 19.59 33.51 -21.94
N ALA A 646 20.82 33.77 -21.48
CA ALA A 646 21.36 35.14 -21.34
C ALA A 646 21.40 35.87 -22.70
N ARG A 647 21.93 35.22 -23.76
CA ARG A 647 21.94 35.81 -25.11
C ARG A 647 20.53 36.05 -25.67
N MET A 648 19.58 35.16 -25.38
CA MET A 648 18.18 35.36 -25.76
C MET A 648 17.55 36.57 -25.04
N MET A 649 17.91 36.80 -23.77
CA MET A 649 17.45 37.97 -23.03
C MET A 649 18.07 39.27 -23.56
N GLU A 650 19.37 39.28 -23.86
CA GLU A 650 20.05 40.43 -24.47
C GLU A 650 19.45 40.78 -25.85
N ALA A 651 19.27 39.79 -26.73
CA ALA A 651 18.67 40.01 -28.04
C ALA A 651 17.22 40.54 -27.96
N LYS A 652 16.45 40.11 -26.95
CA LYS A 652 15.11 40.65 -26.70
C LYS A 652 15.15 42.08 -26.18
N ALA A 653 16.11 42.42 -25.33
CA ALA A 653 16.29 43.77 -24.83
C ALA A 653 16.70 44.74 -25.96
N GLU A 654 17.63 44.34 -26.83
CA GLU A 654 18.03 45.11 -28.01
C GLU A 654 16.86 45.31 -28.99
N ALA A 655 16.06 44.27 -29.25
CA ALA A 655 14.89 44.37 -30.12
C ALA A 655 13.85 45.37 -29.57
N LEU A 656 13.63 45.36 -28.26
CA LEU A 656 12.75 46.31 -27.56
C LEU A 656 13.31 47.74 -27.61
N GLU A 657 14.62 47.91 -27.53
CA GLU A 657 15.27 49.21 -27.60
C GLU A 657 15.19 49.82 -29.00
N ILE A 658 15.40 49.00 -30.05
CA ILE A 658 15.21 49.39 -31.45
C ILE A 658 13.75 49.75 -31.72
N GLU A 659 12.79 48.96 -31.23
CA GLU A 659 11.35 49.24 -31.39
C GLU A 659 10.97 50.56 -30.71
N ASN A 660 11.55 50.87 -29.54
CA ASN A 660 11.31 52.12 -28.83
C ASN A 660 11.97 53.32 -29.52
N GLN A 661 13.11 53.14 -30.19
CA GLN A 661 13.74 54.19 -31.00
C GLN A 661 12.97 54.48 -32.29
N GLN A 662 12.32 53.47 -32.90
CA GLN A 662 11.47 53.65 -34.08
C GLN A 662 10.11 54.30 -33.78
N LYS A 663 9.69 54.33 -32.51
CA LYS A 663 8.47 54.98 -32.02
C LYS A 663 8.69 56.41 -31.50
N ARG A 664 9.92 56.91 -31.54
CA ARG A 664 10.26 58.33 -31.37
C ARG A 664 10.43 58.98 -32.74
#